data_AF-A0A8I4A440-F1
#
_entry.id   AF-A0A8I4A440-F1
#
_cell.length_a   1.000
_cell.length_b   1.000
_cell.length_c   1.000
_cell.angle_alpha   90.00
_cell.angle_beta   90.00
_cell.angle_gamma   90.00
#
_symmetry.space_group_name_H-M   'P 1'
#
loop_
_entity.id
_entity.type
_entity.pdbx_description
1 polymer ?
#
loop_
_entity_poly.entity_id
_entity_poly.type
_entity_poly.pdbx_seq_one_letter_code
_entity_poly.pdbx_strand_id
1 'polypeptide(L)'
;MKPGGFWLHLTLLGASLPAALGWTDPGTSRGPDGGVGESQAEEPRSFEVTRREVFCKEGSEIVMVPHLPFASGVHTWERRTLPNLLCSREGLSGHNRLLASCGKKFCSRGSRCVLSRKTGQPECQCLEACRPSYVPVCGSDGRFYENHCKLHQAACLLGKRITAIHSKDCFLKGDTCTMAGYARLKNVLLALQTRLKPLPEGDSRQDPASQKRLLVESLFRDLDADGNGHLSSSELAQHMLKKQDLGEDLLGCSPGDLLQFDDYNSDSSLTLREFYMAFQVVQLSLAPEDRVSVTTVTVGLSTVLTCAVRGDLRPPIVWKRNGLTLNFLDLEDINDFGEDDSLYITKVTTIHMGNYTCHASGHEQLFQTHVLQVNVPPVIRVYPESQAQEPGVAASLRCHAEGIPMPRITWLKNGIDVSTQMSKQLSLLANGSELHIGSVRYEDTGAYTCIAKNEVGVDEDISSLFIEDSARKTLANILWREEGLSVGNMFYVFSDDGIIVIHPVDCEIQRHLKPTEKIFMSYEEICPQREQNATQPCQWASAVNVRNRYIYVAQPSLSRVLVVDIQAQKVLQSIGVDPLPAKLSYDKSHDQVWVLSWGDVHKSQPSLQVITEASAGQGQHVIRTPFTGVDGFFIPPTNLIINHIRFGFIFNKSDSAVHKVDLETLMLLKTIGLHHHSCVPQAMAHTHLGGYFFIQCRQDSPASAARQLLVDSVTDSVVGPNGDVTGTPHASPDGRFIVSAAADSPWLHVQEITVRGEIQTLYDLQINPGISDLAFQRSFTESNQYNIYAALHTEPDLLFLELSTGKVGMLKNLKEPPTGPAQPWGGARRIIRDSGLFGQYLLTPAQESLFLINGRQNTLRCEVSGIKGGTTVVWVGEV
;
A
#
# COMPACT_ATOMS: atom_id res chain seq x y z
N MET A 1 -42.30 -59.89 -13.44
CA MET A 1 -42.38 -60.96 -14.44
C MET A 1 -41.00 -61.12 -15.09
N LYS A 2 -40.31 -62.24 -14.84
CA LYS A 2 -39.25 -62.76 -15.73
C LYS A 2 -39.93 -63.64 -16.79
N PRO A 3 -39.31 -63.85 -17.96
CA PRO A 3 -38.40 -65.00 -18.17
C PRO A 3 -37.08 -64.55 -18.85
N GLY A 4 -35.90 -65.17 -18.63
CA GLY A 4 -35.46 -66.51 -19.08
C GLY A 4 -34.92 -66.37 -20.53
N GLY A 5 -33.67 -66.60 -20.92
CA GLY A 5 -32.59 -67.49 -20.50
C GLY A 5 -32.17 -68.32 -21.74
N PHE A 6 -30.88 -68.48 -22.07
CA PHE A 6 -30.25 -69.72 -22.59
C PHE A 6 -28.77 -69.52 -23.03
N TRP A 7 -27.99 -70.57 -22.76
CA TRP A 7 -26.56 -70.82 -22.98
C TRP A 7 -26.19 -71.19 -24.44
N LEU A 8 -24.93 -71.04 -24.88
CA LEU A 8 -23.95 -72.15 -25.03
C LEU A 8 -22.58 -71.76 -25.62
N HIS A 9 -21.65 -72.69 -25.42
CA HIS A 9 -20.19 -72.72 -25.55
C HIS A 9 -19.62 -72.99 -26.97
N LEU A 10 -18.28 -72.79 -27.07
CA LEU A 10 -17.22 -73.67 -27.62
C LEU A 10 -16.38 -73.15 -28.82
N THR A 11 -15.08 -72.84 -28.55
CA THR A 11 -13.79 -73.29 -29.18
C THR A 11 -13.53 -73.16 -30.69
N LEU A 12 -12.31 -73.06 -31.28
CA LEU A 12 -10.87 -73.04 -30.90
C LEU A 12 -10.05 -72.71 -32.18
N LEU A 13 -8.73 -72.50 -32.02
CA LEU A 13 -7.58 -72.50 -32.98
C LEU A 13 -6.98 -71.11 -33.26
N GLY A 14 -5.68 -70.86 -33.07
CA GLY A 14 -4.58 -71.69 -32.60
C GLY A 14 -3.23 -70.96 -32.69
N ALA A 15 -2.25 -71.43 -31.88
CA ALA A 15 -0.77 -71.37 -32.01
C ALA A 15 -0.09 -69.98 -32.14
N SER A 16 1.06 -69.67 -31.54
CA SER A 16 2.10 -70.46 -30.86
C SER A 16 3.11 -69.51 -30.18
N LEU A 17 3.56 -69.90 -28.99
CA LEU A 17 4.74 -69.46 -28.22
C LEU A 17 6.04 -70.06 -28.82
N PRO A 18 7.26 -69.54 -28.51
CA PRO A 18 7.97 -69.78 -27.22
C PRO A 18 8.62 -68.50 -26.63
N ALA A 19 8.66 -68.26 -25.31
CA ALA A 19 9.52 -68.87 -24.26
C ALA A 19 11.03 -68.77 -24.61
N ALA A 20 11.95 -68.31 -23.75
CA ALA A 20 12.05 -68.50 -22.31
C ALA A 20 13.16 -67.64 -21.65
N LEU A 21 12.98 -67.35 -20.34
CA LEU A 21 13.91 -67.42 -19.17
C LEU A 21 15.34 -66.83 -19.27
N GLY A 22 15.92 -66.12 -18.28
CA GLY A 22 15.52 -65.81 -16.91
C GLY A 22 16.74 -65.47 -16.01
N TRP A 23 16.48 -64.86 -14.83
CA TRP A 23 17.20 -64.92 -13.53
C TRP A 23 18.59 -64.23 -13.45
N THR A 24 19.11 -63.60 -12.38
CA THR A 24 18.76 -63.28 -10.97
C THR A 24 19.87 -62.34 -10.42
N ASP A 25 19.56 -61.49 -9.42
CA ASP A 25 20.46 -60.75 -8.48
C ASP A 25 21.45 -61.66 -7.69
N PRO A 26 22.45 -61.22 -6.83
CA PRO A 26 22.44 -60.04 -5.92
C PRO A 26 23.79 -59.38 -5.46
N GLY A 27 23.72 -58.22 -4.77
CA GLY A 27 24.26 -58.01 -3.40
C GLY A 27 25.69 -57.49 -3.08
N THR A 28 25.73 -56.31 -2.42
CA THR A 28 26.44 -55.93 -1.15
C THR A 28 27.91 -55.43 -1.05
N SER A 29 28.05 -54.24 -0.43
CA SER A 29 28.85 -53.86 0.78
C SER A 29 30.20 -53.07 0.73
N ARG A 30 30.17 -51.90 1.42
CA ARG A 30 31.09 -51.22 2.39
C ARG A 30 32.56 -50.82 2.03
N GLY A 31 32.94 -49.59 2.45
CA GLY A 31 34.26 -48.87 2.33
C GLY A 31 35.41 -49.40 3.23
N PRO A 32 36.49 -48.65 3.62
CA PRO A 32 36.61 -47.20 3.92
C PRO A 32 37.99 -46.49 3.60
N ASP A 33 38.17 -45.25 4.10
CA ASP A 33 39.40 -44.44 4.39
C ASP A 33 40.39 -44.07 3.25
N GLY A 34 41.03 -42.90 3.12
CA GLY A 34 41.24 -41.69 3.93
C GLY A 34 42.65 -41.11 3.62
N GLY A 35 42.82 -39.80 3.38
CA GLY A 35 44.16 -39.16 3.44
C GLY A 35 44.54 -38.07 2.41
N VAL A 36 44.22 -36.80 2.74
CA VAL A 36 45.01 -35.54 2.70
C VAL A 36 45.96 -35.21 1.52
N GLY A 37 45.75 -34.02 0.93
CA GLY A 37 46.76 -33.19 0.26
C GLY A 37 46.19 -31.80 -0.12
N GLU A 38 46.66 -30.75 0.55
CA GLU A 38 46.25 -29.34 0.37
C GLU A 38 46.95 -28.59 -0.78
N SER A 39 46.28 -27.51 -1.21
CA SER A 39 46.75 -26.28 -1.88
C SER A 39 46.79 -26.22 -3.42
N GLN A 40 45.81 -25.52 -4.03
CA GLN A 40 45.93 -24.11 -4.44
C GLN A 40 44.57 -23.58 -4.90
N ALA A 41 44.27 -22.34 -4.54
CA ALA A 41 42.99 -21.65 -4.75
C ALA A 41 42.93 -20.97 -6.13
N GLU A 42 41.82 -21.16 -6.85
CA GLU A 42 41.35 -20.30 -7.94
C GLU A 42 39.90 -19.87 -7.63
N GLU A 43 39.63 -18.56 -7.72
CA GLU A 43 38.35 -17.90 -7.50
C GLU A 43 37.25 -18.34 -8.49
N PRO A 44 35.97 -18.48 -8.06
CA PRO A 44 34.85 -18.47 -8.99
C PRO A 44 34.39 -17.03 -9.26
N ARG A 45 34.36 -16.69 -10.55
CA ARG A 45 33.85 -15.42 -11.09
C ARG A 45 32.43 -15.14 -10.61
N SER A 46 32.22 -13.91 -10.15
CA SER A 46 30.93 -13.31 -9.85
C SER A 46 30.05 -13.24 -11.12
N PHE A 47 28.81 -13.69 -11.00
CA PHE A 47 27.75 -13.38 -11.96
C PHE A 47 27.11 -12.04 -11.56
N GLU A 48 27.34 -11.00 -12.36
CA GLU A 48 26.59 -9.74 -12.31
C GLU A 48 25.12 -9.98 -12.70
N VAL A 49 24.20 -9.63 -11.80
CA VAL A 49 22.78 -9.53 -12.10
C VAL A 49 22.53 -8.16 -12.75
N THR A 50 22.54 -8.11 -14.08
CA THR A 50 22.08 -6.93 -14.83
C THR A 50 20.56 -6.81 -14.76
N ARG A 51 20.10 -5.71 -14.16
CA ARG A 51 18.72 -5.22 -14.13
C ARG A 51 18.16 -5.12 -15.56
N ARG A 52 17.15 -5.93 -15.91
CA ARG A 52 16.46 -5.82 -17.20
C ARG A 52 15.61 -4.56 -17.24
N GLU A 53 15.87 -3.72 -18.23
CA GLU A 53 15.00 -2.65 -18.69
C GLU A 53 13.65 -3.24 -19.15
N VAL A 54 12.55 -2.57 -18.80
CA VAL A 54 11.20 -2.91 -19.26
C VAL A 54 11.10 -2.54 -20.75
N PHE A 55 11.16 -3.56 -21.60
CA PHE A 55 10.77 -3.46 -23.01
C PHE A 55 9.28 -3.76 -23.14
N CYS A 56 8.56 -2.90 -23.87
CA CYS A 56 7.18 -3.14 -24.32
C CYS A 56 7.04 -4.56 -24.90
N LYS A 57 6.02 -5.29 -24.44
CA LYS A 57 5.58 -6.55 -25.07
C LYS A 57 4.27 -6.32 -25.81
N GLU A 58 4.26 -6.76 -27.06
CA GLU A 58 3.22 -6.62 -28.08
C GLU A 58 1.97 -7.49 -27.78
N GLY A 59 0.79 -6.98 -28.10
CA GLY A 59 -0.50 -7.71 -28.12
C GLY A 59 -1.04 -7.84 -29.55
N SER A 60 -1.69 -8.97 -29.84
CA SER A 60 -2.07 -9.53 -31.15
C SER A 60 -3.57 -9.37 -31.48
N GLU A 61 -3.94 -9.20 -32.76
CA GLU A 61 -5.33 -9.26 -33.24
C GLU A 61 -5.79 -10.70 -33.55
N ILE A 62 -7.05 -11.03 -33.25
CA ILE A 62 -7.71 -12.32 -33.53
C ILE A 62 -8.58 -12.18 -34.78
N VAL A 63 -8.33 -12.99 -35.83
CA VAL A 63 -9.26 -13.18 -36.95
C VAL A 63 -9.59 -14.66 -37.10
N MET A 64 -10.85 -15.03 -36.87
CA MET A 64 -11.39 -16.38 -37.11
C MET A 64 -12.03 -16.43 -38.50
N VAL A 65 -11.58 -17.35 -39.37
CA VAL A 65 -12.24 -17.68 -40.65
C VAL A 65 -12.96 -19.03 -40.49
N PRO A 66 -14.21 -19.19 -40.95
CA PRO A 66 -14.95 -20.44 -40.77
C PRO A 66 -14.52 -21.50 -41.81
N HIS A 67 -14.18 -22.70 -41.34
CA HIS A 67 -14.20 -23.91 -42.17
C HIS A 67 -15.27 -24.89 -41.67
N LEU A 68 -16.14 -25.29 -42.61
CA LEU A 68 -17.12 -26.39 -42.49
C LEU A 68 -16.42 -27.78 -42.56
N PRO A 69 -17.09 -28.88 -42.17
CA PRO A 69 -16.51 -29.91 -41.31
C PRO A 69 -15.94 -31.10 -42.08
N PHE A 70 -14.91 -31.74 -41.51
CA PHE A 70 -14.65 -33.16 -41.69
C PHE A 70 -14.61 -33.86 -40.34
N ALA A 71 -15.19 -35.05 -40.33
CA ALA A 71 -15.50 -35.87 -39.16
C ALA A 71 -14.27 -36.28 -38.34
N SER A 72 -14.54 -36.61 -37.07
CA SER A 72 -13.67 -37.13 -36.02
C SER A 72 -12.85 -36.11 -35.21
N GLY A 73 -13.39 -35.77 -34.03
CA GLY A 73 -12.73 -35.97 -32.72
C GLY A 73 -11.47 -35.15 -32.39
N VAL A 74 -11.60 -34.34 -31.33
CA VAL A 74 -10.55 -33.61 -30.59
C VAL A 74 -10.14 -32.27 -31.24
N HIS A 75 -10.62 -31.16 -30.66
CA HIS A 75 -10.07 -29.83 -30.92
C HIS A 75 -8.90 -29.58 -29.97
N THR A 76 -7.68 -29.79 -30.44
CA THR A 76 -6.47 -29.25 -29.81
C THR A 76 -6.05 -27.99 -30.57
N TRP A 77 -5.97 -26.85 -29.87
CA TRP A 77 -5.43 -25.61 -30.42
C TRP A 77 -3.97 -25.47 -29.95
N GLU A 78 -3.02 -25.55 -30.89
CA GLU A 78 -1.59 -25.39 -30.61
C GLU A 78 -1.15 -23.94 -30.87
N ARG A 79 -0.48 -23.31 -29.90
CA ARG A 79 0.11 -21.97 -30.00
C ARG A 79 1.30 -21.98 -30.98
N ARG A 80 1.24 -21.24 -32.09
CA ARG A 80 2.43 -20.88 -32.89
C ARG A 80 2.44 -19.39 -33.23
N THR A 81 3.62 -18.78 -33.11
CA THR A 81 3.91 -17.34 -33.10
C THR A 81 4.75 -16.91 -34.30
N LEU A 82 4.40 -15.80 -34.99
CA LEU A 82 5.25 -15.01 -35.92
C LEU A 82 4.71 -13.54 -36.05
N PRO A 83 5.55 -12.50 -36.36
CA PRO A 83 5.29 -11.10 -35.96
C PRO A 83 5.12 -10.04 -37.10
N ASN A 84 4.32 -8.97 -36.87
CA ASN A 84 4.70 -7.52 -36.92
C ASN A 84 3.55 -6.46 -37.12
N LEU A 85 3.55 -5.46 -36.21
CA LEU A 85 3.49 -3.97 -36.30
C LEU A 85 2.58 -3.16 -37.27
N LEU A 86 1.95 -2.09 -36.72
CA LEU A 86 2.07 -0.69 -37.20
C LEU A 86 1.63 0.37 -36.15
N CYS A 87 2.61 1.10 -35.60
CA CYS A 87 2.45 2.44 -35.06
C CYS A 87 2.26 3.46 -36.19
N SER A 88 1.41 4.47 -35.97
CA SER A 88 1.22 5.59 -36.89
C SER A 88 2.53 6.30 -37.23
N ARG A 89 2.78 6.46 -38.52
CA ARG A 89 3.91 7.17 -39.11
C ARG A 89 3.36 8.33 -39.95
N GLU A 90 3.42 9.55 -39.44
CA GLU A 90 3.63 10.71 -40.33
C GLU A 90 5.14 10.79 -40.59
N GLY A 91 5.52 10.55 -41.84
CA GLY A 91 6.90 10.69 -42.30
C GLY A 91 7.09 12.03 -43.00
N LEU A 92 8.25 12.66 -42.78
CA LEU A 92 9.22 12.89 -43.85
C LEU A 92 10.58 13.33 -43.31
N SER A 93 11.57 12.45 -43.57
CA SER A 93 12.96 12.72 -43.98
C SER A 93 13.93 13.49 -43.05
N GLY A 94 15.05 12.81 -42.72
CA GLY A 94 16.30 13.43 -42.29
C GLY A 94 16.98 12.67 -41.16
N HIS A 95 18.16 12.10 -41.42
CA HIS A 95 19.01 11.45 -40.43
C HIS A 95 19.15 12.26 -39.14
N ASN A 96 18.65 11.73 -38.02
CA ASN A 96 19.12 12.15 -36.70
C ASN A 96 19.20 10.93 -35.78
N ARG A 97 20.41 10.62 -35.33
CA ARG A 97 20.66 9.81 -34.13
C ARG A 97 19.77 10.38 -33.02
N LEU A 98 18.92 9.56 -32.40
CA LEU A 98 18.25 9.92 -31.15
C LEU A 98 19.35 10.34 -30.16
N LEU A 99 19.44 11.63 -29.88
CA LEU A 99 20.40 12.18 -28.94
C LEU A 99 20.07 11.58 -27.57
N ALA A 100 20.96 10.76 -27.03
CA ALA A 100 20.84 10.34 -25.65
C ALA A 100 20.77 11.61 -24.77
N SER A 101 19.76 11.69 -23.92
CA SER A 101 19.48 12.85 -23.10
C SER A 101 19.47 12.46 -21.63
N CYS A 102 19.95 13.36 -20.78
CA CYS A 102 19.88 13.20 -19.33
C CYS A 102 18.45 13.24 -18.77
N GLY A 103 17.43 13.56 -19.59
CA GLY A 103 16.03 13.67 -19.16
C GLY A 103 15.40 12.41 -18.54
N LYS A 104 16.05 11.23 -18.64
CA LYS A 104 15.56 9.96 -18.05
C LYS A 104 16.54 9.29 -17.08
N LYS A 105 17.76 9.81 -16.87
CA LYS A 105 18.77 9.20 -15.99
C LYS A 105 18.94 10.03 -14.73
N PHE A 106 18.52 9.48 -13.60
CA PHE A 106 18.66 10.10 -12.28
C PHE A 106 19.93 9.64 -11.58
N CYS A 107 20.56 10.59 -10.89
CA CYS A 107 21.83 10.41 -10.20
C CYS A 107 21.65 10.52 -8.69
N SER A 108 22.52 9.87 -7.93
CA SER A 108 22.47 9.84 -6.46
C SER A 108 22.78 11.22 -5.85
N ARG A 109 22.54 11.35 -4.54
CA ARG A 109 22.75 12.61 -3.82
C ARG A 109 24.12 13.24 -4.08
N GLY A 110 24.13 14.48 -4.57
CA GLY A 110 25.35 15.26 -4.84
C GLY A 110 25.99 14.99 -6.18
N SER A 111 25.27 14.37 -7.12
CA SER A 111 25.71 14.11 -8.48
C SER A 111 24.69 14.59 -9.51
N ARG A 112 25.18 15.00 -10.68
CA ARG A 112 24.36 15.40 -11.83
C ARG A 112 24.57 14.44 -13.00
N CYS A 113 23.55 14.30 -13.83
CA CYS A 113 23.69 13.59 -15.08
C CYS A 113 24.47 14.44 -16.09
N VAL A 114 25.47 13.84 -16.72
CA VAL A 114 26.21 14.40 -17.85
C VAL A 114 26.30 13.36 -18.95
N LEU A 115 26.36 13.80 -20.21
CA LEU A 115 26.59 12.89 -21.33
C LEU A 115 28.08 12.58 -21.40
N SER A 116 28.42 11.29 -21.34
CA SER A 116 29.79 10.81 -21.46
C SER A 116 30.39 11.23 -22.78
N ARG A 117 31.50 11.96 -22.74
CA ARG A 117 32.21 12.42 -23.95
C ARG A 117 32.72 11.26 -24.81
N LYS A 118 32.85 10.05 -24.24
CA LYS A 118 33.36 8.85 -24.91
C LYS A 118 32.27 7.97 -25.49
N THR A 119 31.18 7.74 -24.74
CA THR A 119 30.12 6.78 -25.14
C THR A 119 28.85 7.46 -25.63
N GLY A 120 28.71 8.77 -25.41
CA GLY A 120 27.47 9.51 -25.70
C GLY A 120 26.31 9.12 -24.79
N GLN A 121 26.50 8.23 -23.81
CA GLN A 121 25.45 7.81 -22.89
C GLN A 121 25.40 8.74 -21.66
N PRO A 122 24.22 8.93 -21.06
CA PRO A 122 24.11 9.66 -19.81
C PRO A 122 24.85 8.90 -18.70
N GLU A 123 25.65 9.59 -17.89
CA GLU A 123 26.42 9.10 -16.75
C GLU A 123 26.27 10.06 -15.57
N CYS A 124 26.38 9.54 -14.34
CA CYS A 124 26.25 10.34 -13.12
C CYS A 124 27.62 10.75 -12.63
N GLN A 125 27.85 12.05 -12.50
CA GLN A 125 29.10 12.60 -11.98
C GLN A 125 28.83 13.50 -10.78
N CYS A 126 29.65 13.40 -9.74
CA CYS A 126 29.56 14.27 -8.57
C CYS A 126 29.62 15.74 -9.00
N LEU A 127 28.87 16.59 -8.31
CA LEU A 127 28.91 18.03 -8.55
C LEU A 127 30.35 18.54 -8.34
N GLU A 128 30.83 19.39 -9.25
CA GLU A 128 32.17 20.00 -9.16
C GLU A 128 32.18 21.14 -8.15
N ALA A 129 31.10 21.92 -8.11
CA ALA A 129 30.88 22.99 -7.15
C ALA A 129 29.40 23.10 -6.81
N CYS A 130 29.10 23.53 -5.59
CA CYS A 130 27.76 23.94 -5.17
C CYS A 130 27.68 25.46 -5.21
N ARG A 131 26.51 26.01 -5.57
CA ARG A 131 26.27 27.45 -5.44
C ARG A 131 26.32 27.88 -3.97
N PRO A 132 26.82 29.09 -3.67
CA PRO A 132 26.81 29.64 -2.32
C PRO A 132 25.35 29.87 -1.89
N SER A 133 24.90 29.08 -0.93
CA SER A 133 23.61 29.20 -0.25
C SER A 133 23.84 28.76 1.19
N TYR A 134 23.31 29.50 2.16
CA TYR A 134 23.62 29.26 3.55
C TYR A 134 22.41 28.69 4.31
N VAL A 135 22.27 27.36 4.22
CA VAL A 135 21.21 26.57 4.88
C VAL A 135 21.88 25.36 5.55
N PRO A 136 22.56 25.59 6.69
CA PRO A 136 23.53 24.64 7.20
C PRO A 136 22.92 23.34 7.73
N VAL A 137 23.66 22.26 7.56
CA VAL A 137 23.23 20.91 7.94
C VAL A 137 24.36 20.16 8.64
N CYS A 138 23.98 19.32 9.59
CA CYS A 138 24.90 18.40 10.24
C CYS A 138 24.85 17.05 9.52
N GLY A 139 25.99 16.52 9.10
CA GLY A 139 26.07 15.20 8.52
C GLY A 139 26.13 14.09 9.56
N SER A 140 25.68 12.90 9.19
CA SER A 140 25.79 11.66 9.97
C SER A 140 27.23 11.25 10.24
N ASP A 141 28.18 11.86 9.53
CA ASP A 141 29.62 11.75 9.76
C ASP A 141 30.13 12.70 10.86
N GLY A 142 29.21 13.44 11.51
CA GLY A 142 29.50 14.42 12.55
C GLY A 142 30.12 15.71 12.02
N ARG A 143 30.13 15.92 10.69
CA ARG A 143 30.69 17.13 10.08
C ARG A 143 29.60 18.14 9.75
N PHE A 144 29.96 19.41 9.87
CA PHE A 144 29.13 20.52 9.47
C PHE A 144 29.28 20.81 7.98
N TYR A 145 28.17 21.10 7.31
CA TYR A 145 28.13 21.51 5.91
C TYR A 145 27.33 22.80 5.74
N GLU A 146 27.84 23.71 4.92
CA GLU A 146 27.25 25.03 4.63
C GLU A 146 25.82 24.93 4.08
N ASN A 147 25.53 23.86 3.33
CA ASN A 147 24.21 23.54 2.79
C ASN A 147 24.08 22.05 2.44
N HIS A 148 22.85 21.62 2.16
CA HIS A 148 22.52 20.26 1.71
C HIS A 148 23.33 19.83 0.48
N CYS A 149 23.57 20.73 -0.49
CA CYS A 149 24.38 20.43 -1.66
C CYS A 149 25.80 20.02 -1.28
N LYS A 150 26.47 20.76 -0.38
CA LYS A 150 27.83 20.46 0.10
C LYS A 150 27.91 19.11 0.83
N LEU A 151 26.91 18.80 1.66
CA LEU A 151 26.81 17.50 2.34
C LEU A 151 26.72 16.36 1.32
N HIS A 152 25.81 16.48 0.36
CA HIS A 152 25.60 15.47 -0.65
C HIS A 152 26.77 15.35 -1.63
N GLN A 153 27.37 16.47 -2.03
CA GLN A 153 28.60 16.49 -2.83
C GLN A 153 29.72 15.71 -2.14
N ALA A 154 29.93 15.95 -0.83
CA ALA A 154 30.91 15.21 -0.05
C ALA A 154 30.58 13.71 0.03
N ALA A 155 29.31 13.35 0.24
CA ALA A 155 28.85 11.95 0.21
C ALA A 155 29.19 11.26 -1.11
N CYS A 156 28.91 11.93 -2.24
CA CYS A 156 29.21 11.44 -3.59
C CYS A 156 30.73 11.26 -3.80
N LEU A 157 31.53 12.28 -3.48
CA LEU A 157 32.98 12.25 -3.66
C LEU A 157 33.65 11.18 -2.80
N LEU A 158 33.12 10.92 -1.60
CA LEU A 158 33.63 9.91 -0.68
C LEU A 158 33.12 8.49 -0.99
N GLY A 159 32.11 8.34 -1.86
CA GLY A 159 31.43 7.07 -2.11
C GLY A 159 30.77 6.49 -0.85
N LYS A 160 30.38 7.35 0.11
CA LYS A 160 29.79 6.96 1.40
C LYS A 160 28.43 7.62 1.57
N ARG A 161 27.52 6.95 2.28
CA ARG A 161 26.22 7.53 2.63
C ARG A 161 26.40 8.49 3.82
N ILE A 162 26.22 9.79 3.57
CA ILE A 162 26.18 10.84 4.59
C ILE A 162 24.78 11.43 4.55
N THR A 163 24.07 11.42 5.68
CA THR A 163 22.68 11.90 5.80
C THR A 163 22.63 13.09 6.74
N ALA A 164 21.64 13.97 6.57
CA ALA A 164 21.47 15.08 7.51
C ALA A 164 20.92 14.55 8.84
N ILE A 165 21.52 14.94 9.96
CA ILE A 165 21.06 14.64 11.33
C ILE A 165 20.67 15.92 12.06
N HIS A 166 19.92 15.78 13.16
CA HIS A 166 19.43 16.92 13.92
C HIS A 166 20.59 17.78 14.48
N SER A 167 20.39 19.10 14.46
CA SER A 167 21.42 20.11 14.67
C SER A 167 22.04 20.19 16.07
N LYS A 168 21.85 19.20 16.94
CA LYS A 168 22.49 19.15 18.28
C LYS A 168 23.72 18.25 18.30
N ASP A 169 23.92 17.38 17.30
CA ASP A 169 24.91 16.31 17.35
C ASP A 169 26.28 16.65 16.71
N CYS A 170 26.34 17.60 15.76
CA CYS A 170 27.63 18.12 15.25
C CYS A 170 28.30 19.12 16.21
N PHE A 171 27.59 19.59 17.22
CA PHE A 171 28.11 20.64 18.10
C PHE A 171 28.84 20.03 19.26
N LEU A 172 30.12 19.68 19.05
CA LEU A 172 31.19 19.68 20.04
C LEU A 172 32.53 19.36 19.35
N LYS A 173 33.23 20.40 18.87
CA LYS A 173 34.68 20.65 19.02
C LYS A 173 35.18 21.69 18.00
N GLY A 174 35.37 22.94 18.44
CA GLY A 174 36.41 23.81 17.83
C GLY A 174 36.01 25.21 17.39
N ASP A 175 34.76 25.48 17.03
CA ASP A 175 34.37 26.79 16.48
C ASP A 175 33.99 27.80 17.58
N THR A 176 34.42 29.06 17.41
CA THR A 176 34.12 30.16 18.35
C THR A 176 32.69 30.68 18.19
N CYS A 177 32.13 30.76 16.98
CA CYS A 177 30.74 31.19 16.74
C CYS A 177 29.88 30.07 16.12
N THR A 178 28.82 29.66 16.83
CA THR A 178 27.85 28.66 16.33
C THR A 178 26.75 29.29 15.50
N MET A 179 26.05 28.54 14.65
CA MET A 179 24.92 29.08 13.88
C MET A 179 23.75 29.57 14.71
N ALA A 180 23.48 28.92 15.84
CA ALA A 180 22.51 29.42 16.81
C ALA A 180 23.01 30.70 17.51
N GLY A 181 24.33 30.83 17.70
CA GLY A 181 24.97 32.05 18.17
C GLY A 181 24.90 33.18 17.13
N TYR A 182 25.14 32.87 15.86
CA TYR A 182 25.09 33.80 14.73
C TYR A 182 23.66 34.30 14.46
N ALA A 183 22.68 33.39 14.44
CA ALA A 183 21.26 33.77 14.34
C ALA A 183 20.84 34.67 15.52
N ARG A 184 21.32 34.36 16.72
CA ARG A 184 21.12 35.22 17.90
C ARG A 184 21.81 36.57 17.76
N LEU A 185 23.04 36.61 17.26
CA LEU A 185 23.79 37.85 16.98
C LEU A 185 22.99 38.77 16.06
N LYS A 186 22.45 38.26 14.94
CA LYS A 186 21.61 39.05 14.02
C LYS A 186 20.37 39.61 14.71
N ASN A 187 19.70 38.81 15.54
CA ASN A 187 18.55 39.30 16.33
C ASN A 187 18.95 40.37 17.35
N VAL A 188 20.11 40.22 18.00
CA VAL A 188 20.64 41.20 18.97
C VAL A 188 21.00 42.52 18.29
N LEU A 189 21.69 42.47 17.14
CA LEU A 189 22.04 43.66 16.35
C LEU A 189 20.79 44.47 15.96
N LEU A 190 19.74 43.79 15.49
CA LEU A 190 18.45 44.41 15.21
C LEU A 190 17.76 44.98 16.46
N ALA A 191 17.77 44.24 17.57
CA ALA A 191 17.14 44.67 18.82
C ALA A 191 17.81 45.91 19.42
N LEU A 192 19.14 45.97 19.38
CA LEU A 192 19.91 47.14 19.82
C LEU A 192 19.64 48.35 18.93
N GLN A 193 19.56 48.13 17.62
CA GLN A 193 19.24 49.20 16.69
C GLN A 193 17.83 49.78 16.93
N THR A 194 16.87 48.92 17.25
CA THR A 194 15.50 49.32 17.61
C THR A 194 15.47 50.19 18.88
N ARG A 195 16.37 49.96 19.84
CA ARG A 195 16.50 50.77 21.06
C ARG A 195 17.17 52.13 20.81
N LEU A 196 18.16 52.18 19.92
CA LEU A 196 18.90 53.40 19.58
C LEU A 196 18.08 54.38 18.74
N LYS A 197 17.22 53.86 17.86
CA LYS A 197 16.30 54.64 17.02
C LYS A 197 14.88 54.10 17.17
N PRO A 198 14.16 54.47 18.26
CA PRO A 198 12.77 54.10 18.44
C PRO A 198 11.94 54.67 17.29
N LEU A 199 11.12 53.84 16.65
CA LEU A 199 10.26 54.32 15.57
C LEU A 199 9.18 55.27 16.11
N PRO A 200 8.80 56.31 15.37
CA PRO A 200 7.75 57.24 15.80
C PRO A 200 6.42 56.49 15.96
N GLU A 201 5.79 56.59 17.14
CA GLU A 201 4.51 55.92 17.50
C GLU A 201 3.27 56.48 16.74
N GLY A 202 3.43 57.05 15.55
CA GLY A 202 2.44 57.94 14.94
C GLY A 202 1.75 57.50 13.65
N ASP A 203 2.15 56.41 12.99
CA ASP A 203 1.54 56.01 11.71
C ASP A 203 1.14 54.53 11.73
N SER A 204 -0.12 54.27 12.07
CA SER A 204 -0.77 52.94 12.08
C SER A 204 -0.96 52.33 10.67
N ARG A 205 -0.14 52.77 9.70
CA ARG A 205 -0.19 52.38 8.28
C ARG A 205 1.12 51.81 7.74
N GLN A 206 2.22 51.80 8.50
CA GLN A 206 3.47 51.20 8.03
C GLN A 206 3.51 49.71 8.32
N ASP A 207 3.67 48.92 7.26
CA ASP A 207 3.80 47.46 7.32
C ASP A 207 5.08 47.04 8.09
N PRO A 208 5.01 46.08 9.04
CA PRO A 208 6.15 45.60 9.83
C PRO A 208 7.40 45.23 9.01
N ALA A 209 7.24 44.81 7.75
CA ALA A 209 8.37 44.51 6.89
C ALA A 209 9.14 45.76 6.45
N SER A 210 8.41 46.85 6.16
CA SER A 210 9.00 48.16 5.85
C SER A 210 9.78 48.72 7.05
N GLN A 211 9.28 48.47 8.25
CA GLN A 211 9.93 48.84 9.50
C GLN A 211 11.24 48.07 9.75
N LYS A 212 11.22 46.75 9.52
CA LYS A 212 12.43 45.90 9.58
C LYS A 212 13.47 46.35 8.55
N ARG A 213 13.05 46.72 7.35
CA ARG A 213 13.94 47.24 6.30
C ARG A 213 14.63 48.53 6.72
N LEU A 214 13.88 49.51 7.22
CA LEU A 214 14.46 50.78 7.69
C LEU A 214 15.45 50.58 8.84
N LEU A 215 15.20 49.61 9.71
CA LEU A 215 16.13 49.23 10.78
C LEU A 215 17.42 48.63 10.23
N VAL A 216 17.32 47.74 9.23
CA VAL A 216 18.51 47.13 8.57
C VAL A 216 19.29 48.16 7.76
N GLU A 217 18.63 49.02 7.00
CA GLU A 217 19.25 50.17 6.30
C GLU A 217 19.98 51.09 7.29
N SER A 218 19.34 51.39 8.41
CA SER A 218 19.95 52.20 9.46
C SER A 218 21.14 51.51 10.10
N LEU A 219 21.03 50.20 10.38
CA LEU A 219 22.13 49.42 10.95
C LEU A 219 23.32 49.36 9.99
N PHE A 220 23.08 49.12 8.70
CA PHE A 220 24.13 49.11 7.68
C PHE A 220 24.88 50.44 7.66
N ARG A 221 24.15 51.56 7.58
CA ARG A 221 24.74 52.90 7.58
C ARG A 221 25.51 53.22 8.87
N ASP A 222 25.07 52.70 10.02
CA ASP A 222 25.78 52.91 11.28
C ASP A 222 27.05 52.05 11.36
N LEU A 223 27.08 50.88 10.70
CA LEU A 223 28.26 50.00 10.59
C LEU A 223 29.26 50.47 9.50
N ASP A 224 28.78 51.10 8.43
CA ASP A 224 29.56 51.66 7.30
C ASP A 224 30.18 53.00 7.70
N ALA A 225 31.34 52.93 8.38
CA ALA A 225 31.94 54.09 9.04
C ALA A 225 32.56 55.08 8.05
N ASP A 226 33.06 54.60 6.91
CA ASP A 226 33.65 55.44 5.87
C ASP A 226 32.65 55.87 4.79
N GLY A 227 31.45 55.27 4.78
CA GLY A 227 30.35 55.63 3.88
C GLY A 227 30.58 55.18 2.44
N ASN A 228 31.45 54.19 2.23
CA ASN A 228 31.79 53.69 0.90
C ASN A 228 30.73 52.71 0.35
N GLY A 229 29.76 52.28 1.18
CA GLY A 229 28.69 51.35 0.79
C GLY A 229 29.04 49.86 0.92
N HIS A 230 30.17 49.53 1.55
CA HIS A 230 30.71 48.19 1.75
C HIS A 230 31.20 48.00 3.18
N LEU A 231 30.73 46.97 3.89
CA LEU A 231 31.23 46.66 5.23
C LEU A 231 32.45 45.75 5.15
N SER A 232 33.60 46.29 5.54
CA SER A 232 34.86 45.56 5.66
C SER A 232 35.04 44.93 7.05
N SER A 233 35.99 44.00 7.16
CA SER A 233 36.35 43.39 8.44
C SER A 233 36.83 44.41 9.47
N SER A 234 37.48 45.50 9.02
CA SER A 234 37.93 46.62 9.87
C SER A 234 36.79 47.45 10.44
N GLU A 235 35.67 47.57 9.74
CA GLU A 235 34.51 48.36 10.18
C GLU A 235 33.63 47.55 11.14
N LEU A 236 33.39 46.28 10.81
CA LEU A 236 32.66 45.36 11.68
C LEU A 236 33.40 45.12 13.02
N ALA A 237 34.73 45.17 13.00
CA ALA A 237 35.53 45.07 14.22
C ALA A 237 35.47 46.32 15.13
N GLN A 238 35.06 47.48 14.61
CA GLN A 238 34.93 48.71 15.40
C GLN A 238 33.64 48.74 16.24
N HIS A 239 32.60 48.02 15.79
CA HIS A 239 31.30 47.92 16.47
C HIS A 239 31.21 46.76 17.47
N MET A 240 32.25 46.56 18.28
CA MET A 240 32.25 45.55 19.33
C MET A 240 31.14 45.84 20.35
N LEU A 241 30.13 44.98 20.38
CA LEU A 241 29.07 45.01 21.38
C LEU A 241 29.68 44.93 22.78
N LYS A 242 29.33 45.87 23.67
CA LYS A 242 29.84 45.88 25.03
C LYS A 242 29.37 44.61 25.75
N LYS A 243 30.26 44.00 26.54
CA LYS A 243 30.02 42.75 27.30
C LYS A 243 28.78 42.76 28.22
N GLN A 244 28.21 43.94 28.50
CA GLN A 244 26.99 44.12 29.31
C GLN A 244 25.68 44.02 28.50
N ASP A 245 25.72 44.18 27.18
CA ASP A 245 24.55 44.08 26.28
C ASP A 245 24.33 42.65 25.75
N LEU A 246 25.31 41.76 25.97
CA LEU A 246 25.32 40.37 25.56
C LEU A 246 25.07 39.51 26.81
N GLY A 247 23.96 38.78 26.86
CA GLY A 247 23.76 37.76 27.90
C GLY A 247 24.88 36.71 27.86
N GLU A 248 25.10 35.99 28.98
CA GLU A 248 26.23 35.05 29.16
C GLU A 248 26.36 33.93 28.09
N ASP A 249 25.37 33.78 27.20
CA ASP A 249 25.26 32.73 26.18
C ASP A 249 25.82 33.07 24.78
N LEU A 250 26.35 34.28 24.54
CA LEU A 250 26.92 34.70 23.23
C LEU A 250 28.43 34.42 23.10
N LEU A 251 28.94 33.44 23.85
CA LEU A 251 30.36 33.05 23.87
C LEU A 251 30.89 32.75 22.45
N GLY A 252 31.56 33.75 21.86
CA GLY A 252 32.45 33.64 20.70
C GLY A 252 31.90 34.10 19.33
N CYS A 253 30.72 34.73 19.26
CA CYS A 253 30.23 35.41 18.04
C CYS A 253 30.51 36.92 18.05
N SER A 254 30.92 37.49 16.91
CA SER A 254 31.20 38.91 16.70
C SER A 254 30.53 39.44 15.41
N PRO A 255 30.29 40.76 15.26
CA PRO A 255 29.79 41.32 14.00
C PRO A 255 30.62 40.96 12.77
N GLY A 256 31.92 40.67 12.94
CA GLY A 256 32.78 40.18 11.85
C GLY A 256 32.32 38.85 11.25
N ASP A 257 31.55 38.04 11.99
CA ASP A 257 31.02 36.78 11.49
C ASP A 257 29.97 36.99 10.38
N LEU A 258 29.45 38.21 10.20
CA LEU A 258 28.62 38.56 9.04
C LEU A 258 29.39 38.37 7.72
N LEU A 259 30.68 38.69 7.67
CA LEU A 259 31.52 38.42 6.49
C LEU A 259 31.81 36.93 6.30
N GLN A 260 31.81 36.16 7.38
CA GLN A 260 32.01 34.71 7.28
C GLN A 260 30.77 34.01 6.72
N PHE A 261 29.57 34.47 7.08
CA PHE A 261 28.33 33.73 6.82
C PHE A 261 27.43 34.35 5.75
N ASP A 262 27.58 35.64 5.44
CA ASP A 262 26.69 36.38 4.54
C ASP A 262 27.43 37.13 3.40
N ASP A 263 28.74 36.91 3.22
CA ASP A 263 29.49 37.30 2.02
C ASP A 263 29.31 36.25 0.90
N TYR A 264 28.24 36.40 0.12
CA TYR A 264 27.82 35.42 -0.88
C TYR A 264 28.72 35.36 -2.11
N ASN A 265 29.41 36.45 -2.44
CA ASN A 265 30.29 36.53 -3.61
C ASN A 265 31.78 36.29 -3.24
N SER A 266 32.08 36.18 -1.94
CA SER A 266 33.40 35.95 -1.37
C SER A 266 34.42 37.04 -1.71
N ASP A 267 33.96 38.30 -1.85
CA ASP A 267 34.80 39.46 -2.12
C ASP A 267 35.40 40.11 -0.85
N SER A 268 35.13 39.53 0.32
CA SER A 268 35.58 40.01 1.64
C SER A 268 34.98 41.34 2.08
N SER A 269 33.86 41.74 1.48
CA SER A 269 33.05 42.89 1.88
C SER A 269 31.56 42.54 1.90
N LEU A 270 30.74 43.27 2.67
CA LEU A 270 29.29 43.15 2.55
C LEU A 270 28.71 44.40 1.92
N THR A 271 28.13 44.26 0.74
CA THR A 271 27.28 45.29 0.16
C THR A 271 25.96 45.42 0.95
N LEU A 272 25.26 46.54 0.82
CA LEU A 272 23.90 46.70 1.35
C LEU A 272 22.95 45.59 0.88
N ARG A 273 23.19 45.07 -0.33
CA ARG A 273 22.42 43.97 -0.93
C ARG A 273 22.64 42.63 -0.22
N GLU A 274 23.90 42.28 0.07
CA GLU A 274 24.24 41.08 0.87
C GLU A 274 23.78 41.22 2.32
N PHE A 275 23.85 42.43 2.86
CA PHE A 275 23.34 42.73 4.19
C PHE A 275 21.81 42.56 4.28
N TYR A 276 21.05 42.93 3.26
CA TYR A 276 19.62 42.60 3.21
C TYR A 276 19.35 41.10 3.21
N MET A 277 20.17 40.30 2.54
CA MET A 277 20.06 38.83 2.59
C MET A 277 20.33 38.31 3.99
N ALA A 278 21.39 38.82 4.63
CA ALA A 278 21.77 38.43 5.99
C ALA A 278 20.61 38.56 6.98
N PHE A 279 19.84 39.64 6.86
CA PHE A 279 18.71 39.95 7.74
C PHE A 279 17.34 39.56 7.17
N GLN A 280 17.28 38.85 6.03
CA GLN A 280 16.05 38.44 5.36
C GLN A 280 15.12 39.64 5.09
N VAL A 281 15.64 40.64 4.36
CA VAL A 281 14.96 41.87 3.95
C VAL A 281 14.94 41.94 2.43
N VAL A 282 14.38 40.92 1.80
CA VAL A 282 14.24 40.85 0.33
C VAL A 282 12.78 41.08 -0.03
N GLN A 283 12.52 41.90 -1.03
CA GLN A 283 11.18 42.03 -1.59
C GLN A 283 10.84 40.74 -2.35
N LEU A 284 9.79 40.07 -1.90
CA LEU A 284 9.29 38.85 -2.55
C LEU A 284 8.03 39.18 -3.34
N SER A 285 7.78 38.39 -4.39
CA SER A 285 6.58 38.47 -5.20
C SER A 285 6.12 37.07 -5.55
N LEU A 286 4.80 36.88 -5.52
CA LEU A 286 4.13 35.66 -5.95
C LEU A 286 2.82 36.09 -6.61
N ALA A 287 2.63 35.72 -7.87
CA ALA A 287 1.40 36.03 -8.57
C ALA A 287 0.22 35.28 -7.90
N PRO A 288 -0.98 35.88 -7.81
CA PRO A 288 -2.14 35.23 -7.20
C PRO A 288 -2.45 33.83 -7.78
N GLU A 289 -2.28 33.67 -9.08
CA GLU A 289 -2.45 32.42 -9.83
C GLU A 289 -1.41 31.35 -9.48
N ASP A 290 -0.22 31.77 -9.03
CA ASP A 290 0.87 30.86 -8.66
C ASP A 290 0.75 30.39 -7.20
N ARG A 291 -0.18 30.93 -6.40
CA ARG A 291 -0.35 30.53 -4.98
C ARG A 291 -0.66 29.06 -4.81
N VAL A 292 -1.37 28.47 -5.76
CA VAL A 292 -1.67 27.04 -5.79
C VAL A 292 -1.36 26.51 -7.17
N SER A 293 -0.48 25.51 -7.24
CA SER A 293 -0.20 24.80 -8.49
C SER A 293 -0.56 23.32 -8.32
N VAL A 294 -0.96 22.68 -9.41
CA VAL A 294 -1.28 21.25 -9.44
C VAL A 294 -0.24 20.56 -10.31
N THR A 295 0.37 19.51 -9.80
CA THR A 295 1.33 18.70 -10.56
C THR A 295 0.80 17.27 -10.61
N THR A 296 0.60 16.76 -11.81
CA THR A 296 0.08 15.40 -12.04
C THR A 296 1.18 14.52 -12.62
N VAL A 297 1.40 13.35 -12.03
CA VAL A 297 2.51 12.45 -12.38
C VAL A 297 2.03 11.03 -12.45
N THR A 298 2.42 10.27 -13.47
CA THR A 298 2.12 8.84 -13.52
C THR A 298 2.98 8.06 -12.53
N VAL A 299 2.38 7.11 -11.83
CA VAL A 299 3.07 6.20 -10.91
C VAL A 299 4.34 5.60 -11.53
N GLY A 300 5.40 5.52 -10.73
CA GLY A 300 6.72 5.03 -11.13
C GLY A 300 7.61 6.06 -11.82
N LEU A 301 7.07 7.21 -12.27
CA LEU A 301 7.88 8.31 -12.81
C LEU A 301 8.44 9.21 -11.71
N SER A 302 9.37 10.07 -12.08
CA SER A 302 9.91 11.13 -11.20
C SER A 302 9.21 12.45 -11.45
N THR A 303 9.24 13.36 -10.48
CA THR A 303 8.75 14.73 -10.64
C THR A 303 9.59 15.75 -9.88
N VAL A 304 9.41 17.02 -10.23
CA VAL A 304 10.07 18.18 -9.61
C VAL A 304 9.02 19.22 -9.29
N LEU A 305 8.96 19.65 -8.03
CA LEU A 305 8.12 20.77 -7.59
C LEU A 305 9.00 22.00 -7.46
N THR A 306 8.72 23.03 -8.27
CA THR A 306 9.49 24.28 -8.33
C THR A 306 8.73 25.41 -7.67
N CYS A 307 9.37 26.16 -6.76
CA CYS A 307 8.73 27.31 -6.11
C CYS A 307 8.70 28.53 -7.05
N ALA A 308 7.53 29.10 -7.27
CA ALA A 308 7.28 30.26 -8.14
C ALA A 308 7.52 31.61 -7.44
N VAL A 309 7.82 31.61 -6.14
CA VAL A 309 8.14 32.84 -5.41
C VAL A 309 9.42 33.47 -5.99
N ARG A 310 9.32 34.72 -6.41
CA ARG A 310 10.43 35.49 -6.98
C ARG A 310 10.89 36.55 -5.99
N GLY A 311 12.17 36.88 -6.03
CA GLY A 311 12.74 38.04 -5.33
C GLY A 311 13.93 38.59 -6.11
N ASP A 312 14.32 39.84 -5.82
CA ASP A 312 15.50 40.48 -6.43
C ASP A 312 16.79 39.69 -6.16
N LEU A 313 16.75 38.82 -5.15
CA LEU A 313 17.71 37.77 -4.84
C LEU A 313 16.91 36.48 -4.56
N ARG A 314 17.49 35.32 -4.88
CA ARG A 314 16.82 34.03 -4.64
C ARG A 314 16.59 33.85 -3.13
N PRO A 315 15.34 33.79 -2.65
CA PRO A 315 15.06 33.62 -1.22
C PRO A 315 15.32 32.18 -0.78
N PRO A 316 15.71 31.95 0.49
CA PRO A 316 15.79 30.59 1.02
C PRO A 316 14.39 29.96 1.01
N ILE A 317 14.25 28.83 0.31
CA ILE A 317 12.99 28.08 0.24
C ILE A 317 13.02 26.92 1.24
N VAL A 318 11.94 26.82 2.01
CA VAL A 318 11.69 25.73 2.95
C VAL A 318 10.45 24.97 2.49
N TRP A 319 10.63 23.71 2.10
CA TRP A 319 9.53 22.83 1.74
C TRP A 319 8.91 22.23 2.98
N LYS A 320 7.58 22.29 3.06
CA LYS A 320 6.80 21.67 4.12
C LYS A 320 5.73 20.76 3.56
N ARG A 321 5.38 19.73 4.33
CA ARG A 321 4.24 18.86 4.08
C ARG A 321 3.56 18.59 5.42
N ASN A 322 2.25 18.81 5.50
CA ASN A 322 1.48 18.63 6.74
C ASN A 322 2.12 19.36 7.95
N GLY A 323 2.71 20.55 7.72
CA GLY A 323 3.41 21.34 8.74
C GLY A 323 4.87 20.93 9.00
N LEU A 324 5.32 19.78 8.50
CA LEU A 324 6.66 19.24 8.71
C LEU A 324 7.62 19.77 7.65
N THR A 325 8.77 20.29 8.07
CA THR A 325 9.83 20.74 7.15
C THR A 325 10.56 19.54 6.56
N LEU A 326 10.48 19.39 5.23
CA LEU A 326 11.03 18.24 4.51
C LEU A 326 12.54 18.32 4.30
N ASN A 327 13.11 19.52 4.16
CA ASN A 327 14.53 19.69 3.84
C ASN A 327 15.44 18.94 4.84
N PHE A 328 15.06 18.89 6.12
CA PHE A 328 15.86 18.28 7.18
C PHE A 328 15.59 16.78 7.40
N LEU A 329 14.71 16.16 6.60
CA LEU A 329 14.35 14.75 6.73
C LEU A 329 15.12 13.90 5.71
N ASP A 330 15.66 12.77 6.18
CA ASP A 330 16.26 11.77 5.31
C ASP A 330 15.19 10.87 4.69
N LEU A 331 14.62 11.31 3.56
CA LEU A 331 13.57 10.60 2.84
C LEU A 331 14.16 9.86 1.63
N GLU A 332 13.87 8.56 1.49
CA GLU A 332 14.50 7.70 0.46
C GLU A 332 14.15 8.16 -0.98
N ASP A 333 12.89 8.49 -1.22
CA ASP A 333 12.35 8.85 -2.55
C ASP A 333 12.27 10.35 -2.80
N ILE A 334 12.52 11.18 -1.77
CA ILE A 334 12.48 12.65 -1.86
C ILE A 334 13.89 13.18 -1.63
N ASN A 335 14.37 13.95 -2.60
CA ASN A 335 15.69 14.55 -2.55
C ASN A 335 15.59 16.06 -2.80
N ASP A 336 16.30 16.84 -1.99
CA ASP A 336 16.54 18.26 -2.27
C ASP A 336 17.75 18.32 -3.23
N PHE A 337 17.47 18.50 -4.53
CA PHE A 337 18.50 18.72 -5.55
C PHE A 337 18.28 20.04 -6.27
N GLY A 338 18.04 21.10 -5.52
CA GLY A 338 18.02 22.42 -6.11
C GLY A 338 19.35 23.16 -6.00
N GLU A 339 20.09 23.30 -7.11
CA GLU A 339 20.71 24.62 -7.37
C GLU A 339 19.61 25.70 -7.49
N ASP A 340 18.34 25.28 -7.59
CA ASP A 340 17.13 26.08 -7.74
C ASP A 340 16.09 26.01 -6.61
N ASP A 341 16.42 25.40 -5.47
CA ASP A 341 15.55 25.17 -4.30
C ASP A 341 14.23 24.40 -4.59
N SER A 342 14.25 23.53 -5.60
CA SER A 342 13.14 22.67 -6.01
C SER A 342 13.12 21.32 -5.29
N LEU A 343 11.93 20.76 -5.06
CA LEU A 343 11.74 19.45 -4.42
C LEU A 343 11.67 18.33 -5.47
N TYR A 344 12.58 17.36 -5.44
CA TYR A 344 12.62 16.25 -6.39
C TYR A 344 12.07 14.97 -5.74
N ILE A 345 11.19 14.27 -6.47
CA ILE A 345 10.64 12.97 -6.05
C ILE A 345 10.99 11.95 -7.14
N THR A 346 11.85 10.96 -6.84
CA THR A 346 12.49 10.10 -7.85
C THR A 346 11.70 8.86 -8.26
N LYS A 347 10.77 8.40 -7.41
CA LYS A 347 9.91 7.26 -7.72
C LYS A 347 8.53 7.51 -7.14
N VAL A 348 7.73 8.25 -7.87
CA VAL A 348 6.39 8.65 -7.41
C VAL A 348 5.49 7.43 -7.30
N THR A 349 5.08 7.12 -6.09
CA THR A 349 3.99 6.20 -5.76
C THR A 349 2.80 6.98 -5.19
N THR A 350 1.65 6.32 -5.03
CA THR A 350 0.43 6.96 -4.51
C THR A 350 0.62 7.53 -3.10
N ILE A 351 1.58 7.05 -2.29
CA ILE A 351 1.86 7.59 -0.95
C ILE A 351 2.34 9.05 -0.98
N HIS A 352 2.94 9.48 -2.09
CA HIS A 352 3.47 10.84 -2.25
C HIS A 352 2.38 11.88 -2.50
N MET A 353 1.13 11.45 -2.79
CA MET A 353 0.02 12.37 -3.02
C MET A 353 -0.19 13.36 -1.87
N GLY A 354 -0.68 14.55 -2.19
CA GLY A 354 -1.06 15.57 -1.21
C GLY A 354 -0.33 16.89 -1.40
N ASN A 355 -0.42 17.74 -0.38
CA ASN A 355 0.00 19.13 -0.47
C ASN A 355 1.44 19.33 0.03
N TYR A 356 2.26 19.98 -0.81
CA TYR A 356 3.62 20.40 -0.51
C TYR A 356 3.68 21.92 -0.58
N THR A 357 4.07 22.59 0.50
CA THR A 357 4.13 24.05 0.55
C THR A 357 5.58 24.52 0.55
N CYS A 358 5.96 25.31 -0.45
CA CYS A 358 7.22 26.03 -0.40
C CYS A 358 7.02 27.34 0.35
N HIS A 359 7.84 27.59 1.37
CA HIS A 359 7.84 28.82 2.14
C HIS A 359 9.10 29.62 1.81
N ALA A 360 8.93 30.90 1.49
CA ALA A 360 10.01 31.84 1.27
C ALA A 360 9.92 32.97 2.30
N SER A 361 11.06 33.33 2.90
CA SER A 361 11.13 34.39 3.91
C SER A 361 11.89 35.60 3.35
N GLY A 362 11.24 36.75 3.36
CA GLY A 362 11.85 38.04 3.02
C GLY A 362 11.26 39.14 3.91
N HIS A 363 10.85 40.26 3.31
CA HIS A 363 10.02 41.29 3.97
C HIS A 363 8.80 40.64 4.64
N GLU A 364 8.06 39.90 3.82
CA GLU A 364 6.92 39.12 4.23
C GLU A 364 7.25 37.64 4.04
N GLN A 365 6.44 36.79 4.65
CA GLN A 365 6.49 35.37 4.37
C GLN A 365 5.49 35.06 3.26
N LEU A 366 6.01 34.62 2.10
CA LEU A 366 5.17 34.11 1.01
C LEU A 366 5.25 32.59 0.98
N PHE A 367 4.17 31.97 0.53
CA PHE A 367 4.12 30.54 0.34
C PHE A 367 3.30 30.19 -0.90
N GLN A 368 3.71 29.12 -1.58
CA GLN A 368 2.96 28.48 -2.64
C GLN A 368 2.70 27.04 -2.25
N THR A 369 1.49 26.56 -2.53
CA THR A 369 1.07 25.18 -2.30
C THR A 369 1.04 24.41 -3.62
N HIS A 370 1.81 23.33 -3.70
CA HIS A 370 1.75 22.34 -4.77
C HIS A 370 0.84 21.18 -4.34
N VAL A 371 -0.22 20.93 -5.11
CA VAL A 371 -1.05 19.74 -4.98
C VAL A 371 -0.47 18.66 -5.90
N LEU A 372 0.20 17.66 -5.32
CA LEU A 372 0.73 16.53 -6.07
C LEU A 372 -0.34 15.45 -6.25
N GLN A 373 -0.71 15.20 -7.49
CA GLN A 373 -1.63 14.15 -7.91
C GLN A 373 -0.84 13.04 -8.62
N VAL A 374 -1.21 11.79 -8.33
CA VAL A 374 -0.56 10.62 -8.94
C VAL A 374 -1.57 9.85 -9.76
N ASN A 375 -1.32 9.75 -11.06
CA ASN A 375 -2.14 8.97 -11.94
C ASN A 375 -1.64 7.52 -12.00
N VAL A 376 -2.59 6.60 -11.98
CA VAL A 376 -2.39 5.16 -12.02
C VAL A 376 -3.09 4.64 -13.27
N PRO A 377 -2.39 3.96 -14.21
CA PRO A 377 -3.05 3.37 -15.37
C PRO A 377 -4.09 2.32 -14.95
N PRO A 378 -5.10 2.05 -15.79
CA PRO A 378 -6.14 1.10 -15.46
C PRO A 378 -5.55 -0.30 -15.26
N VAL A 379 -6.11 -1.06 -14.32
CA VAL A 379 -5.94 -2.51 -14.24
C VAL A 379 -7.31 -3.15 -14.13
N ILE A 380 -7.56 -4.14 -14.97
CA ILE A 380 -8.83 -4.84 -15.08
C ILE A 380 -8.77 -6.22 -14.48
N ARG A 381 -9.93 -6.64 -13.98
CA ARG A 381 -10.28 -8.05 -13.86
C ARG A 381 -11.68 -8.27 -14.39
N VAL A 382 -11.92 -9.42 -14.99
CA VAL A 382 -13.26 -9.86 -15.39
C VAL A 382 -13.69 -11.09 -14.62
N TYR A 383 -15.00 -11.19 -14.41
CA TYR A 383 -15.60 -12.36 -13.81
C TYR A 383 -16.99 -12.66 -14.40
N PRO A 384 -17.31 -13.92 -14.68
CA PRO A 384 -16.38 -15.05 -14.72
C PRO A 384 -15.44 -14.93 -15.92
N GLU A 385 -14.25 -15.53 -15.88
CA GLU A 385 -13.37 -15.61 -17.06
C GLU A 385 -14.05 -16.40 -18.20
N SER A 386 -14.81 -17.43 -17.84
CA SER A 386 -15.58 -18.26 -18.75
C SER A 386 -16.86 -18.75 -18.10
N GLN A 387 -17.97 -18.77 -18.84
CA GLN A 387 -19.20 -19.41 -18.39
C GLN A 387 -19.95 -20.10 -19.53
N ALA A 388 -20.65 -21.18 -19.18
CA ALA A 388 -21.56 -21.89 -20.08
C ALA A 388 -23.00 -21.73 -19.58
N GLN A 389 -23.92 -21.31 -20.45
CA GLN A 389 -25.33 -21.12 -20.12
C GLN A 389 -26.25 -21.85 -21.10
N GLU A 390 -27.43 -22.25 -20.62
CA GLU A 390 -28.46 -22.83 -21.48
C GLU A 390 -29.23 -21.74 -22.22
N PRO A 391 -29.68 -21.99 -23.46
CA PRO A 391 -30.58 -21.07 -24.16
C PRO A 391 -31.78 -20.68 -23.30
N GLY A 392 -32.08 -19.39 -23.26
CA GLY A 392 -33.18 -18.84 -22.47
C GLY A 392 -32.80 -18.36 -21.07
N VAL A 393 -31.67 -18.81 -20.52
CA VAL A 393 -31.18 -18.44 -19.17
C VAL A 393 -30.50 -17.07 -19.20
N ALA A 394 -30.50 -16.34 -18.09
CA ALA A 394 -29.78 -15.07 -18.00
C ALA A 394 -28.27 -15.29 -17.76
N ALA A 395 -27.42 -14.47 -18.37
CA ALA A 395 -25.98 -14.40 -18.11
C ALA A 395 -25.58 -13.02 -17.59
N SER A 396 -24.51 -12.97 -16.80
CA SER A 396 -23.89 -11.71 -16.38
C SER A 396 -22.38 -11.83 -16.49
N LEU A 397 -21.76 -10.86 -17.15
CA LEU A 397 -20.32 -10.71 -17.34
C LEU A 397 -19.92 -9.42 -16.62
N ARG A 398 -18.98 -9.50 -15.69
CA ARG A 398 -18.60 -8.39 -14.82
C ARG A 398 -17.16 -8.00 -15.07
N CYS A 399 -16.90 -6.71 -14.95
CA CYS A 399 -15.58 -6.13 -15.12
C CYS A 399 -15.35 -5.12 -14.01
N HIS A 400 -14.26 -5.31 -13.28
CA HIS A 400 -13.77 -4.37 -12.30
C HIS A 400 -12.50 -3.77 -12.83
N ALA A 401 -12.42 -2.45 -12.78
CA ALA A 401 -11.24 -1.72 -13.17
C ALA A 401 -10.83 -0.79 -12.03
N GLU A 402 -9.53 -0.70 -11.78
CA GLU A 402 -8.94 0.25 -10.84
C GLU A 402 -7.97 1.15 -11.57
N GLY A 403 -7.87 2.39 -11.14
CA GLY A 403 -6.97 3.36 -11.74
C GLY A 403 -7.22 4.73 -11.15
N ILE A 404 -6.27 5.63 -11.35
CA ILE A 404 -6.37 7.03 -10.92
C ILE A 404 -6.04 7.91 -12.12
N PRO A 405 -6.96 8.75 -12.62
CA PRO A 405 -8.38 8.78 -12.28
C PRO A 405 -9.08 7.45 -12.55
N MET A 406 -10.24 7.26 -11.93
CA MET A 406 -11.05 6.06 -12.10
C MET A 406 -11.34 5.80 -13.59
N PRO A 407 -11.03 4.61 -14.12
CA PRO A 407 -11.18 4.32 -15.54
C PRO A 407 -12.65 4.13 -15.94
N ARG A 408 -12.96 4.53 -17.18
CA ARG A 408 -14.24 4.25 -17.83
C ARG A 408 -14.21 2.87 -18.46
N ILE A 409 -15.25 2.08 -18.20
CA ILE A 409 -15.41 0.73 -18.75
C ILE A 409 -16.25 0.76 -20.03
N THR A 410 -15.86 -0.06 -21.00
CA THR A 410 -16.56 -0.33 -22.26
C THR A 410 -16.47 -1.83 -22.58
N TRP A 411 -17.46 -2.37 -23.29
CA TRP A 411 -17.50 -3.78 -23.66
C TRP A 411 -17.53 -3.93 -25.18
N LEU A 412 -16.69 -4.82 -25.69
CA LEU A 412 -16.72 -5.27 -27.08
C LEU A 412 -17.16 -6.74 -27.14
N LYS A 413 -17.91 -7.12 -28.15
CA LYS A 413 -18.19 -8.51 -28.51
C LYS A 413 -17.64 -8.74 -29.91
N ASN A 414 -16.67 -9.64 -30.04
CA ASN A 414 -15.99 -9.92 -31.31
C ASN A 414 -15.48 -8.63 -32.01
N GLY A 415 -14.94 -7.69 -31.24
CA GLY A 415 -14.41 -6.40 -31.73
C GLY A 415 -15.44 -5.30 -31.98
N ILE A 416 -16.74 -5.56 -31.79
CA ILE A 416 -17.82 -4.57 -31.98
C ILE A 416 -18.31 -4.05 -30.63
N ASP A 417 -18.45 -2.73 -30.49
CA ASP A 417 -18.96 -2.11 -29.27
C ASP A 417 -20.37 -2.59 -28.95
N VAL A 418 -20.52 -3.21 -27.78
CA VAL A 418 -21.77 -3.81 -27.31
C VAL A 418 -22.86 -2.76 -27.12
N SER A 419 -22.51 -1.50 -26.84
CA SER A 419 -23.48 -0.39 -26.74
C SER A 419 -24.25 -0.16 -28.04
N THR A 420 -23.66 -0.50 -29.19
CA THR A 420 -24.31 -0.41 -30.52
C THR A 420 -25.32 -1.54 -30.75
N GLN A 421 -25.27 -2.61 -29.95
CA GLN A 421 -26.09 -3.81 -30.04
C GLN A 421 -27.09 -3.93 -28.87
N MET A 422 -27.28 -2.86 -28.10
CA MET A 422 -28.23 -2.82 -26.98
C MET A 422 -29.63 -3.23 -27.42
N SER A 423 -30.27 -4.09 -26.64
CA SER A 423 -31.60 -4.62 -26.93
C SER A 423 -32.38 -4.84 -25.64
N LYS A 424 -33.63 -5.32 -25.72
CA LYS A 424 -34.38 -5.72 -24.52
C LYS A 424 -33.70 -6.87 -23.75
N GLN A 425 -32.84 -7.65 -24.40
CA GLN A 425 -32.18 -8.80 -23.80
C GLN A 425 -30.76 -8.51 -23.35
N LEU A 426 -30.14 -7.41 -23.78
CA LEU A 426 -28.76 -7.09 -23.48
C LEU A 426 -28.67 -5.67 -22.92
N SER A 427 -28.16 -5.53 -21.70
CA SER A 427 -28.10 -4.27 -20.97
C SER A 427 -26.77 -4.09 -20.23
N LEU A 428 -26.33 -2.84 -20.12
CA LEU A 428 -25.22 -2.44 -19.25
C LEU A 428 -25.77 -1.94 -17.92
N LEU A 429 -25.31 -2.54 -16.82
CA LEU A 429 -25.66 -2.18 -15.45
C LEU A 429 -24.45 -1.53 -14.76
N ALA A 430 -24.67 -0.88 -13.61
CA ALA A 430 -23.63 -0.28 -12.78
C ALA A 430 -22.63 0.61 -13.55
N ASN A 431 -23.14 1.47 -14.45
CA ASN A 431 -22.35 2.32 -15.34
C ASN A 431 -21.34 1.56 -16.24
N GLY A 432 -21.69 0.33 -16.63
CA GLY A 432 -20.91 -0.46 -17.59
C GLY A 432 -20.01 -1.52 -16.95
N SER A 433 -19.90 -1.60 -15.62
CA SER A 433 -19.12 -2.66 -14.97
C SER A 433 -19.79 -4.04 -15.02
N GLU A 434 -21.06 -4.12 -15.41
CA GLU A 434 -21.77 -5.39 -15.59
C GLU A 434 -22.52 -5.39 -16.94
N LEU A 435 -22.21 -6.36 -17.79
CA LEU A 435 -22.95 -6.68 -19.00
C LEU A 435 -23.93 -7.82 -18.71
N HIS A 436 -25.21 -7.49 -18.71
CA HIS A 436 -26.29 -8.42 -18.42
C HIS A 436 -27.00 -8.86 -19.70
N ILE A 437 -27.18 -10.17 -19.85
CA ILE A 437 -27.94 -10.79 -20.93
C ILE A 437 -29.13 -11.50 -20.28
N GLY A 438 -30.34 -10.95 -20.41
CA GLY A 438 -31.53 -11.45 -19.70
C GLY A 438 -32.04 -12.81 -20.20
N SER A 439 -31.70 -13.20 -21.42
CA SER A 439 -32.07 -14.50 -21.99
C SER A 439 -31.13 -14.84 -23.15
N VAL A 440 -30.15 -15.70 -22.87
CA VAL A 440 -29.08 -16.04 -23.83
C VAL A 440 -29.61 -16.84 -25.01
N ARG A 441 -29.05 -16.60 -26.18
CA ARG A 441 -29.36 -17.30 -27.43
C ARG A 441 -28.07 -17.72 -28.11
N TYR A 442 -28.08 -18.74 -28.96
CA TYR A 442 -26.87 -19.27 -29.58
C TYR A 442 -25.93 -18.20 -30.18
N GLU A 443 -26.48 -17.12 -30.75
CA GLU A 443 -25.73 -15.97 -31.26
C GLU A 443 -24.97 -15.14 -30.21
N ASP A 444 -25.30 -15.28 -28.93
CA ASP A 444 -24.63 -14.66 -27.78
C ASP A 444 -23.30 -15.35 -27.43
N THR A 445 -23.04 -16.53 -27.98
CA THR A 445 -21.74 -17.19 -27.85
C THR A 445 -20.63 -16.28 -28.39
N GLY A 446 -19.57 -16.07 -27.61
CA GLY A 446 -18.44 -15.28 -28.04
C GLY A 446 -17.53 -14.81 -26.92
N ALA A 447 -16.44 -14.15 -27.32
CA ALA A 447 -15.53 -13.46 -26.43
C ALA A 447 -16.01 -12.01 -26.24
N TYR A 448 -16.25 -11.65 -24.97
CA TYR A 448 -16.62 -10.31 -24.55
C TYR A 448 -15.41 -9.65 -23.91
N THR A 449 -14.84 -8.66 -24.60
CA THR A 449 -13.67 -7.91 -24.12
C THR A 449 -14.16 -6.72 -23.31
N CYS A 450 -13.80 -6.69 -22.03
CA CYS A 450 -13.90 -5.48 -21.23
C CYS A 450 -12.67 -4.62 -21.47
N ILE A 451 -12.87 -3.34 -21.78
CA ILE A 451 -11.81 -2.34 -21.93
C ILE A 451 -12.03 -1.25 -20.90
N ALA A 452 -11.02 -0.95 -20.10
CA ALA A 452 -11.02 0.13 -19.14
C ALA A 452 -9.96 1.16 -19.51
N LYS A 453 -10.38 2.41 -19.58
CA LYS A 453 -9.55 3.51 -20.07
C LYS A 453 -9.61 4.70 -19.12
N ASN A 454 -8.44 5.25 -18.79
CA ASN A 454 -8.32 6.58 -18.22
C ASN A 454 -7.37 7.43 -19.07
N GLU A 455 -7.02 8.63 -18.61
CA GLU A 455 -6.15 9.56 -19.34
C GLU A 455 -4.69 9.10 -19.45
N VAL A 456 -4.28 8.08 -18.69
CA VAL A 456 -2.89 7.61 -18.60
C VAL A 456 -2.68 6.26 -19.28
N GLY A 457 -3.72 5.44 -19.40
CA GLY A 457 -3.60 4.13 -20.01
C GLY A 457 -4.92 3.48 -20.36
N VAL A 458 -4.79 2.29 -20.94
CA VAL A 458 -5.87 1.37 -21.27
C VAL A 458 -5.42 -0.01 -20.81
N ASP A 459 -6.35 -0.77 -20.25
CA ASP A 459 -6.20 -2.20 -20.03
C ASP A 459 -7.39 -2.93 -20.64
N GLU A 460 -7.25 -4.22 -20.92
CA GLU A 460 -8.31 -5.05 -21.46
C GLU A 460 -8.24 -6.49 -20.93
N ASP A 461 -9.40 -7.09 -20.75
CA ASP A 461 -9.52 -8.48 -20.30
C ASP A 461 -10.78 -9.13 -20.89
N ILE A 462 -10.81 -10.46 -20.99
CA ILE A 462 -11.78 -11.19 -21.81
C ILE A 462 -12.61 -12.14 -20.95
N SER A 463 -13.93 -12.00 -21.03
CA SER A 463 -14.89 -12.97 -20.49
C SER A 463 -15.54 -13.75 -21.64
N SER A 464 -15.48 -15.08 -21.56
CA SER A 464 -16.02 -15.97 -22.62
C SER A 464 -17.39 -16.52 -22.23
N LEU A 465 -18.37 -16.41 -23.14
CA LEU A 465 -19.71 -17.00 -22.97
C LEU A 465 -19.92 -18.13 -23.98
N PHE A 466 -20.26 -19.30 -23.47
CA PHE A 466 -20.62 -20.49 -24.25
C PHE A 466 -22.08 -20.86 -24.01
N ILE A 467 -22.73 -21.40 -25.04
CA ILE A 467 -24.12 -21.83 -24.94
C ILE A 467 -24.19 -23.33 -25.20
N GLU A 468 -24.64 -24.06 -24.20
CA GLU A 468 -24.68 -25.52 -24.22
C GLU A 468 -26.12 -26.03 -24.10
N ASP A 469 -26.44 -27.05 -24.89
CA ASP A 469 -27.68 -27.80 -24.75
C ASP A 469 -27.65 -28.65 -23.47
N SER A 470 -28.79 -28.70 -22.77
CA SER A 470 -28.99 -29.38 -21.48
C SER A 470 -28.59 -30.87 -21.47
N ALA A 471 -28.56 -31.53 -22.63
CA ALA A 471 -28.10 -32.92 -22.77
C ALA A 471 -26.59 -33.11 -22.54
N ARG A 472 -25.74 -32.09 -22.79
CA ARG A 472 -24.30 -32.12 -22.50
C ARG A 472 -24.00 -31.78 -21.05
N LYS A 473 -24.84 -30.96 -20.41
CA LYS A 473 -24.69 -30.51 -19.03
C LYS A 473 -24.76 -31.65 -18.01
N THR A 474 -25.47 -32.74 -18.28
CA THR A 474 -25.48 -33.92 -17.39
C THR A 474 -24.14 -34.64 -17.41
N LEU A 475 -23.52 -34.78 -18.58
CA LEU A 475 -22.19 -35.38 -18.76
C LEU A 475 -21.09 -34.45 -18.24
N ALA A 476 -21.22 -33.16 -18.51
CA ALA A 476 -20.35 -32.13 -17.98
C ALA A 476 -20.48 -32.09 -16.45
N ASN A 477 -21.66 -32.01 -15.82
CA ASN A 477 -21.80 -31.99 -14.35
C ASN A 477 -21.28 -33.27 -13.66
N ILE A 478 -21.26 -34.40 -14.37
CA ILE A 478 -20.62 -35.64 -13.92
C ILE A 478 -19.08 -35.51 -14.04
N LEU A 479 -18.57 -34.96 -15.15
CA LEU A 479 -17.14 -34.70 -15.38
C LEU A 479 -16.60 -33.54 -14.52
N TRP A 480 -17.32 -32.44 -14.29
CA TRP A 480 -16.99 -31.32 -13.39
C TRP A 480 -16.89 -31.79 -11.92
N ARG A 481 -17.64 -32.85 -11.54
CA ARG A 481 -17.49 -33.57 -10.26
C ARG A 481 -16.28 -34.51 -10.23
N GLU A 482 -15.83 -35.03 -11.37
CA GLU A 482 -14.66 -35.91 -11.48
C GLU A 482 -13.34 -35.14 -11.74
N GLU A 483 -13.39 -33.94 -12.32
CA GLU A 483 -12.25 -33.08 -12.70
C GLU A 483 -12.08 -31.84 -11.79
N GLY A 484 -13.02 -31.55 -10.88
CA GLY A 484 -12.83 -30.55 -9.82
C GLY A 484 -12.79 -29.09 -10.28
N LEU A 485 -13.69 -28.67 -11.18
CA LEU A 485 -13.60 -27.38 -11.87
C LEU A 485 -14.84 -26.47 -11.71
N SER A 486 -15.18 -26.05 -10.50
CA SER A 486 -15.76 -24.70 -10.25
C SER A 486 -15.44 -24.24 -8.83
N VAL A 487 -14.21 -24.48 -8.40
CA VAL A 487 -13.84 -24.53 -6.97
C VAL A 487 -13.65 -23.13 -6.34
N GLY A 488 -13.84 -22.07 -7.12
CA GLY A 488 -13.50 -20.70 -6.73
C GLY A 488 -14.67 -19.76 -6.53
N ASN A 489 -15.79 -20.12 -5.88
CA ASN A 489 -16.79 -19.15 -5.41
C ASN A 489 -17.53 -19.64 -4.15
N MET A 490 -16.76 -19.94 -3.12
CA MET A 490 -17.24 -20.66 -1.95
C MET A 490 -16.85 -19.95 -0.66
N PHE A 491 -17.71 -20.01 0.34
CA PHE A 491 -17.33 -19.70 1.71
C PHE A 491 -16.77 -20.96 2.38
N TYR A 492 -15.56 -20.85 2.90
CA TYR A 492 -14.96 -21.83 3.80
C TYR A 492 -15.19 -21.35 5.23
N VAL A 493 -15.93 -22.15 5.99
CA VAL A 493 -16.32 -21.87 7.37
C VAL A 493 -15.64 -22.88 8.27
N PHE A 494 -14.82 -22.39 9.18
CA PHE A 494 -14.13 -23.21 10.18
C PHE A 494 -14.97 -23.22 11.45
N SER A 495 -15.63 -24.35 11.69
CA SER A 495 -16.65 -24.55 12.72
C SER A 495 -16.16 -25.52 13.81
N ASP A 496 -16.93 -25.66 14.88
CA ASP A 496 -16.65 -26.61 15.97
C ASP A 496 -16.57 -28.06 15.46
N ASP A 497 -17.30 -28.36 14.39
CA ASP A 497 -17.41 -29.68 13.76
C ASP A 497 -16.51 -29.83 12.52
N GLY A 498 -15.47 -29.01 12.36
CA GLY A 498 -14.49 -29.14 11.28
C GLY A 498 -14.54 -28.00 10.27
N ILE A 499 -14.42 -28.31 8.98
CA ILE A 499 -14.38 -27.30 7.91
C ILE A 499 -15.56 -27.53 6.96
N ILE A 500 -16.39 -26.50 6.79
CA ILE A 500 -17.61 -26.54 5.99
C ILE A 500 -17.44 -25.63 4.78
N VAL A 501 -17.74 -26.14 3.60
CA VAL A 501 -17.64 -25.42 2.33
C VAL A 501 -19.06 -25.15 1.81
N ILE A 502 -19.42 -23.88 1.66
CA ILE A 502 -20.78 -23.43 1.37
C ILE A 502 -20.82 -22.67 0.06
N HIS A 503 -21.72 -23.09 -0.84
CA HIS A 503 -21.98 -22.35 -2.07
C HIS A 503 -23.10 -21.33 -1.81
N PRO A 504 -22.85 -20.03 -2.02
CA PRO A 504 -23.80 -19.00 -1.60
C PRO A 504 -25.08 -18.96 -2.45
N VAL A 505 -25.06 -19.49 -3.68
CA VAL A 505 -26.23 -19.49 -4.57
C VAL A 505 -27.24 -20.55 -4.14
N ASP A 506 -26.75 -21.76 -3.87
CA ASP A 506 -27.56 -22.94 -3.57
C ASP A 506 -27.96 -23.00 -2.09
N CYS A 507 -27.28 -22.25 -1.22
CA CYS A 507 -27.49 -22.29 0.23
C CYS A 507 -27.26 -23.67 0.85
N GLU A 508 -26.40 -24.48 0.23
CA GLU A 508 -26.13 -25.85 0.62
C GLU A 508 -24.65 -26.05 0.99
N ILE A 509 -24.43 -27.00 1.91
CA ILE A 509 -23.09 -27.49 2.26
C ILE A 509 -22.62 -28.40 1.13
N GLN A 510 -21.62 -27.94 0.38
CA GLN A 510 -21.03 -28.72 -0.71
C GLN A 510 -20.04 -29.76 -0.21
N ARG A 511 -19.30 -29.42 0.85
CA ARG A 511 -18.33 -30.33 1.48
C ARG A 511 -18.22 -30.06 2.97
N HIS A 512 -18.08 -31.13 3.74
CA HIS A 512 -17.80 -31.08 5.16
C HIS A 512 -16.58 -31.95 5.47
N LEU A 513 -15.45 -31.32 5.80
CA LEU A 513 -14.23 -31.98 6.28
C LEU A 513 -14.37 -32.21 7.77
N LYS A 514 -14.51 -33.48 8.17
CA LYS A 514 -14.81 -33.85 9.56
C LYS A 514 -13.58 -33.68 10.45
N PRO A 515 -13.75 -33.48 11.77
CA PRO A 515 -12.64 -33.32 12.71
C PRO A 515 -11.64 -34.48 12.68
N THR A 516 -12.14 -35.70 12.45
CA THR A 516 -11.37 -36.96 12.41
C THR A 516 -10.76 -37.27 11.05
N GLU A 517 -11.00 -36.46 10.02
CA GLU A 517 -10.38 -36.64 8.72
C GLU A 517 -8.86 -36.46 8.85
N LYS A 518 -8.08 -37.30 8.18
CA LYS A 518 -6.61 -37.29 8.30
C LYS A 518 -6.00 -36.25 7.36
N ILE A 519 -5.01 -35.54 7.87
CA ILE A 519 -4.18 -34.61 7.12
C ILE A 519 -3.25 -35.41 6.21
N PHE A 520 -3.15 -35.01 4.95
CA PHE A 520 -2.48 -35.80 3.92
C PHE A 520 -0.99 -36.08 4.22
N MET A 521 -0.22 -35.04 4.61
CA MET A 521 1.23 -35.17 4.83
C MET A 521 1.63 -35.66 6.22
N SER A 522 0.85 -35.37 7.27
CA SER A 522 1.21 -35.73 8.65
C SER A 522 0.43 -36.93 9.21
N TYR A 523 -0.65 -37.36 8.54
CA TYR A 523 -1.60 -38.38 9.02
C TYR A 523 -2.25 -38.07 10.39
N GLU A 524 -2.07 -36.85 10.90
CA GLU A 524 -2.77 -36.34 12.08
C GLU A 524 -4.23 -36.02 11.75
N GLU A 525 -5.10 -35.94 12.74
CA GLU A 525 -6.49 -35.49 12.54
C GLU A 525 -6.56 -33.97 12.39
N ILE A 526 -7.59 -33.49 11.68
CA ILE A 526 -7.87 -32.05 11.58
C ILE A 526 -8.08 -31.46 12.98
N CYS A 527 -8.83 -32.14 13.86
CA CYS A 527 -8.97 -31.77 15.26
C CYS A 527 -8.90 -33.04 16.13
N PRO A 528 -7.70 -33.42 16.61
CA PRO A 528 -7.53 -34.61 17.43
C PRO A 528 -8.19 -34.45 18.80
N GLN A 529 -8.72 -35.55 19.35
CA GLN A 529 -9.30 -35.55 20.70
C GLN A 529 -8.22 -35.60 21.78
N ARG A 530 -8.35 -34.79 22.84
CA ARG A 530 -7.58 -34.96 24.08
C ARG A 530 -8.23 -36.07 24.91
N GLU A 531 -7.44 -37.03 25.40
CA GLU A 531 -7.93 -38.22 26.10
C GLU A 531 -8.87 -37.90 27.28
N GLN A 532 -10.17 -38.17 27.11
CA GLN A 532 -11.21 -38.61 28.07
C GLN A 532 -12.61 -38.21 27.55
N ASN A 533 -13.26 -39.12 26.81
CA ASN A 533 -14.73 -39.23 26.56
C ASN A 533 -15.59 -37.96 26.36
N ALA A 534 -15.05 -36.92 25.72
CA ALA A 534 -15.85 -35.88 25.07
C ALA A 534 -15.16 -35.43 23.77
N THR A 535 -15.91 -35.37 22.66
CA THR A 535 -15.50 -34.69 21.44
C THR A 535 -15.21 -33.22 21.76
N GLN A 536 -13.94 -32.86 21.97
CA GLN A 536 -13.56 -31.47 22.14
C GLN A 536 -13.78 -30.74 20.79
N PRO A 537 -14.51 -29.61 20.77
CA PRO A 537 -14.77 -28.88 19.52
C PRO A 537 -13.47 -28.35 18.92
N CYS A 538 -13.43 -28.26 17.59
CA CYS A 538 -12.35 -27.62 16.87
C CYS A 538 -12.18 -26.15 17.31
N GLN A 539 -10.94 -25.70 17.50
CA GLN A 539 -10.65 -24.32 17.85
C GLN A 539 -9.84 -23.64 16.75
N TRP A 540 -10.40 -22.56 16.21
CA TRP A 540 -9.84 -21.77 15.13
C TRP A 540 -9.69 -20.31 15.58
N ALA A 541 -8.73 -19.57 15.01
CA ALA A 541 -8.56 -18.15 15.34
C ALA A 541 -8.55 -17.22 14.12
N SER A 542 -7.85 -17.59 13.06
CA SER A 542 -7.70 -16.75 11.88
C SER A 542 -7.39 -17.60 10.67
N ALA A 543 -7.87 -17.15 9.51
CA ALA A 543 -7.62 -17.82 8.25
C ALA A 543 -7.43 -16.80 7.12
N VAL A 544 -6.58 -17.12 6.15
CA VAL A 544 -6.29 -16.28 4.99
C VAL A 544 -6.32 -17.10 3.70
N ASN A 545 -6.88 -16.51 2.65
CA ASN A 545 -6.85 -17.05 1.29
C ASN A 545 -5.53 -16.64 0.61
N VAL A 546 -4.78 -17.63 0.13
CA VAL A 546 -3.52 -17.47 -0.59
C VAL A 546 -3.74 -17.81 -2.05
N ARG A 547 -3.75 -16.76 -2.88
CA ARG A 547 -3.89 -16.81 -4.35
C ARG A 547 -5.03 -17.71 -4.87
N ASN A 548 -6.14 -17.80 -4.14
CA ASN A 548 -7.30 -18.64 -4.48
C ASN A 548 -6.96 -20.12 -4.68
N ARG A 549 -5.84 -20.58 -4.12
CA ARG A 549 -5.37 -21.96 -4.24
C ARG A 549 -5.28 -22.66 -2.89
N TYR A 550 -4.78 -21.96 -1.88
CA TYR A 550 -4.62 -22.48 -0.53
C TYR A 550 -5.33 -21.60 0.50
N ILE A 551 -5.85 -22.22 1.55
CA ILE A 551 -6.28 -21.51 2.76
C ILE A 551 -5.36 -21.91 3.90
N TYR A 552 -4.78 -20.90 4.54
CA TYR A 552 -4.02 -21.09 5.78
C TYR A 552 -4.96 -20.78 6.93
N VAL A 553 -5.08 -21.70 7.89
CA VAL A 553 -5.92 -21.51 9.08
C VAL A 553 -5.16 -21.87 10.35
N ALA A 554 -5.23 -20.99 11.35
CA ALA A 554 -4.59 -21.17 12.64
C ALA A 554 -5.44 -22.03 13.59
N GLN A 555 -4.78 -23.00 14.25
CA GLN A 555 -5.32 -23.79 15.36
C GLN A 555 -4.56 -23.49 16.65
N PRO A 556 -5.05 -22.54 17.48
CA PRO A 556 -4.32 -22.03 18.63
C PRO A 556 -3.91 -23.11 19.63
N SER A 557 -4.85 -23.97 20.03
CA SER A 557 -4.67 -25.00 21.07
C SER A 557 -3.71 -26.13 20.68
N LEU A 558 -3.36 -26.21 19.39
CA LEU A 558 -2.44 -27.18 18.80
C LEU A 558 -1.13 -26.54 18.32
N SER A 559 -0.97 -25.21 18.47
CA SER A 559 0.23 -24.46 18.06
C SER A 559 0.64 -24.74 16.61
N ARG A 560 -0.34 -24.77 15.70
CA ARG A 560 -0.11 -25.10 14.29
C ARG A 560 -1.01 -24.29 13.35
N VAL A 561 -0.57 -24.19 12.10
CA VAL A 561 -1.35 -23.67 10.98
C VAL A 561 -1.61 -24.82 10.00
N LEU A 562 -2.86 -25.02 9.61
CA LEU A 562 -3.22 -25.99 8.57
C LEU A 562 -3.24 -25.32 7.20
N VAL A 563 -2.82 -26.05 6.17
CA VAL A 563 -2.95 -25.63 4.77
C VAL A 563 -3.98 -26.50 4.08
N VAL A 564 -5.07 -25.87 3.65
CA VAL A 564 -6.17 -26.49 2.92
C VAL A 564 -5.96 -26.22 1.44
N ASP A 565 -5.87 -27.26 0.61
CA ASP A 565 -5.94 -27.11 -0.84
C ASP A 565 -7.40 -26.98 -1.23
N ILE A 566 -7.69 -25.87 -1.90
CA ILE A 566 -9.05 -25.51 -2.27
C ILE A 566 -9.54 -26.44 -3.37
N GLN A 567 -8.73 -26.68 -4.41
CA GLN A 567 -9.08 -27.56 -5.53
C GLN A 567 -9.30 -29.00 -5.10
N ALA A 568 -8.40 -29.53 -4.27
CA ALA A 568 -8.53 -30.89 -3.75
C ALA A 568 -9.57 -31.01 -2.63
N GLN A 569 -10.05 -29.87 -2.09
CA GLN A 569 -10.87 -29.77 -0.88
C GLN A 569 -10.36 -30.69 0.25
N LYS A 570 -9.05 -30.62 0.53
CA LYS A 570 -8.37 -31.46 1.52
C LYS A 570 -7.37 -30.66 2.31
N VAL A 571 -7.14 -31.07 3.55
CA VAL A 571 -6.04 -30.53 4.36
C VAL A 571 -4.74 -31.22 3.94
N LEU A 572 -3.84 -30.47 3.33
CA LEU A 572 -2.59 -31.00 2.81
C LEU A 572 -1.57 -31.22 3.94
N GLN A 573 -1.33 -30.20 4.75
CA GLN A 573 -0.26 -30.20 5.74
C GLN A 573 -0.65 -29.46 7.01
N SER A 574 0.12 -29.78 8.04
CA SER A 574 0.19 -29.03 9.28
C SER A 574 1.58 -28.42 9.42
N ILE A 575 1.63 -27.12 9.70
CA ILE A 575 2.85 -26.36 9.91
C ILE A 575 2.90 -26.00 11.39
N GLY A 576 3.91 -26.50 12.10
CA GLY A 576 4.15 -26.12 13.49
C GLY A 576 4.57 -24.65 13.59
N VAL A 577 3.95 -23.92 14.51
CA VAL A 577 4.23 -22.49 14.77
C VAL A 577 4.31 -22.23 16.27
N ASP A 578 4.68 -21.02 16.65
CA ASP A 578 4.77 -20.62 18.05
C ASP A 578 3.41 -20.70 18.75
N PRO A 579 3.38 -20.97 20.07
CA PRO A 579 2.14 -21.27 20.78
C PRO A 579 1.05 -20.22 20.63
N LEU A 580 -0.19 -20.70 20.48
CA LEU A 580 -1.40 -19.88 20.34
C LEU A 580 -1.34 -18.90 19.14
N PRO A 581 -1.21 -19.38 17.89
CA PRO A 581 -1.34 -18.55 16.69
C PRO A 581 -2.73 -17.93 16.62
N ALA A 582 -2.80 -16.59 16.71
CA ALA A 582 -4.06 -15.87 16.88
C ALA A 582 -4.48 -15.07 15.65
N LYS A 583 -3.54 -14.55 14.86
CA LYS A 583 -3.84 -13.74 13.67
C LYS A 583 -2.92 -14.11 12.52
N LEU A 584 -3.52 -14.32 11.34
CA LEU A 584 -2.83 -14.52 10.09
C LEU A 584 -2.97 -13.28 9.21
N SER A 585 -1.96 -12.98 8.41
CA SER A 585 -2.02 -11.92 7.38
C SER A 585 -1.24 -12.35 6.15
N TYR A 586 -1.88 -12.30 4.99
CA TYR A 586 -1.25 -12.67 3.73
C TYR A 586 -0.67 -11.42 3.06
N ASP A 587 0.64 -11.42 2.87
CA ASP A 587 1.35 -10.47 2.04
C ASP A 587 1.43 -11.01 0.60
N LYS A 588 0.57 -10.47 -0.26
CA LYS A 588 0.53 -10.85 -1.68
C LYS A 588 1.78 -10.44 -2.45
N SER A 589 2.45 -9.36 -2.05
CA SER A 589 3.59 -8.79 -2.78
C SER A 589 4.79 -9.71 -2.71
N HIS A 590 5.06 -10.28 -1.54
CA HIS A 590 6.19 -11.18 -1.29
C HIS A 590 5.79 -12.67 -1.21
N ASP A 591 4.51 -12.99 -1.36
CA ASP A 591 3.95 -14.34 -1.22
C ASP A 591 4.23 -15.00 0.15
N GLN A 592 3.90 -14.27 1.22
CA GLN A 592 4.20 -14.66 2.59
C GLN A 592 2.95 -14.66 3.46
N VAL A 593 2.83 -15.62 4.39
CA VAL A 593 1.81 -15.61 5.44
C VAL A 593 2.47 -15.29 6.78
N TRP A 594 2.09 -14.16 7.35
CA TRP A 594 2.55 -13.69 8.65
C TRP A 594 1.67 -14.26 9.75
N VAL A 595 2.29 -14.84 10.78
CA VAL A 595 1.65 -15.55 11.89
C VAL A 595 1.99 -14.83 13.19
N LEU A 596 0.98 -14.18 13.79
CA LEU A 596 1.08 -13.58 15.11
C LEU A 596 0.61 -14.58 16.17
N SER A 597 1.52 -14.99 17.04
CA SER A 597 1.27 -15.93 18.13
C SER A 597 1.32 -15.23 19.48
N TRP A 598 0.45 -15.62 20.42
CA TRP A 598 0.37 -14.97 21.73
C TRP A 598 1.33 -15.57 22.77
N GLY A 599 1.86 -16.76 22.51
CA GLY A 599 2.66 -17.52 23.48
C GLY A 599 1.80 -18.16 24.56
N ASP A 600 1.00 -17.37 25.27
CA ASP A 600 0.03 -17.84 26.26
C ASP A 600 -1.26 -17.02 26.27
N VAL A 601 -2.23 -17.44 27.09
CA VAL A 601 -3.55 -16.79 27.21
C VAL A 601 -3.44 -15.36 27.77
N HIS A 602 -2.37 -15.05 28.51
CA HIS A 602 -2.08 -13.73 29.05
C HIS A 602 -1.24 -12.85 28.11
N LYS A 603 -0.87 -13.36 26.92
CA LYS A 603 0.02 -12.71 25.96
C LYS A 603 1.38 -12.33 26.57
N SER A 604 1.95 -13.18 27.43
CA SER A 604 3.21 -12.82 28.10
C SER A 604 4.43 -12.82 27.16
N GLN A 605 4.41 -13.64 26.11
CA GLN A 605 5.51 -13.80 25.15
C GLN A 605 5.00 -13.88 23.72
N PRO A 606 4.40 -12.81 23.17
CA PRO A 606 3.90 -12.85 21.82
C PRO A 606 5.06 -12.77 20.82
N SER A 607 4.92 -13.52 19.74
CA SER A 607 5.93 -13.66 18.68
C SER A 607 5.32 -13.52 17.30
N LEU A 608 6.17 -13.18 16.34
CA LEU A 608 5.80 -13.03 14.95
C LEU A 608 6.67 -13.96 14.09
N GLN A 609 6.03 -14.81 13.30
CA GLN A 609 6.67 -15.72 12.36
C GLN A 609 6.17 -15.48 10.94
N VAL A 610 6.96 -15.87 9.96
CA VAL A 610 6.62 -15.73 8.53
C VAL A 610 6.74 -17.07 7.86
N ILE A 611 5.69 -17.48 7.15
CA ILE A 611 5.69 -18.63 6.25
C ILE A 611 5.94 -18.09 4.84
N THR A 612 7.06 -18.49 4.25
CA THR A 612 7.48 -18.04 2.90
C THR A 612 6.97 -18.98 1.82
N GLU A 613 6.94 -18.51 0.57
CA GLU A 613 6.50 -19.28 -0.60
C GLU A 613 5.10 -19.90 -0.42
N ALA A 614 4.19 -19.12 0.17
CA ALA A 614 2.89 -19.61 0.62
C ALA A 614 2.03 -20.16 -0.54
N SER A 615 2.24 -19.69 -1.77
CA SER A 615 1.52 -20.18 -2.94
C SER A 615 2.12 -21.43 -3.61
N ALA A 616 3.30 -21.90 -3.18
CA ALA A 616 3.96 -23.07 -3.79
C ALA A 616 3.38 -24.42 -3.31
N GLY A 617 2.67 -24.44 -2.18
CA GLY A 617 2.00 -25.64 -1.65
C GLY A 617 2.89 -26.73 -1.04
N GLN A 618 4.20 -26.71 -1.29
CA GLN A 618 5.21 -27.63 -0.71
C GLN A 618 6.49 -26.87 -0.34
N GLY A 619 7.31 -27.44 0.56
CA GLY A 619 8.64 -26.89 0.87
C GLY A 619 8.65 -25.60 1.70
N GLN A 620 7.56 -25.31 2.43
CA GLN A 620 7.38 -24.04 3.10
C GLN A 620 8.30 -23.89 4.31
N HIS A 621 8.96 -22.74 4.39
CA HIS A 621 9.87 -22.42 5.47
C HIS A 621 9.24 -21.39 6.42
N VAL A 622 9.20 -21.75 7.71
CA VAL A 622 8.81 -20.86 8.80
C VAL A 622 10.05 -20.13 9.29
N ILE A 623 10.04 -18.81 9.17
CA ILE A 623 11.09 -17.92 9.67
C ILE A 623 10.57 -17.24 10.93
N ARG A 624 11.27 -17.41 12.07
CA ARG A 624 11.00 -16.61 13.26
C ARG A 624 11.62 -15.24 13.09
N THR A 625 10.82 -14.19 13.19
CA THR A 625 11.30 -12.81 13.07
C THR A 625 12.10 -12.41 14.31
N PRO A 626 12.97 -11.39 14.23
CA PRO A 626 13.69 -10.87 15.39
C PRO A 626 12.81 -10.03 16.32
N PHE A 627 11.53 -9.83 16.00
CA PHE A 627 10.63 -8.94 16.74
C PHE A 627 10.06 -9.66 17.97
N THR A 628 10.22 -9.04 19.15
CA THR A 628 9.72 -9.57 20.43
C THR A 628 8.63 -8.68 21.02
N GLY A 629 7.63 -9.26 21.68
CA GLY A 629 6.59 -8.46 22.34
C GLY A 629 5.62 -7.80 21.36
N VAL A 630 5.39 -8.40 20.19
CA VAL A 630 4.49 -7.86 19.18
C VAL A 630 3.05 -8.18 19.58
N ASP A 631 2.23 -7.18 19.91
CA ASP A 631 0.81 -7.40 20.21
C ASP A 631 -0.10 -7.25 18.98
N GLY A 632 0.36 -6.46 18.01
CA GLY A 632 -0.37 -6.11 16.81
C GLY A 632 0.57 -5.99 15.62
N PHE A 633 0.05 -6.42 14.48
CA PHE A 633 0.73 -6.32 13.19
C PHE A 633 -0.28 -5.88 12.12
N PHE A 634 0.17 -4.96 11.27
CA PHE A 634 -0.58 -4.35 10.20
C PHE A 634 0.26 -4.33 8.91
N ILE A 635 -0.25 -4.99 7.87
CA ILE A 635 0.23 -4.84 6.50
C ILE A 635 -0.81 -3.98 5.79
N PRO A 636 -0.43 -2.84 5.18
CA PRO A 636 -1.38 -2.07 4.39
C PRO A 636 -2.02 -2.95 3.31
N PRO A 637 -3.28 -2.75 2.93
CA PRO A 637 -3.90 -3.60 1.92
C PRO A 637 -3.41 -3.21 0.50
N THR A 638 -3.10 -4.21 -0.34
CA THR A 638 -2.74 -4.02 -1.77
C THR A 638 -3.99 -3.81 -2.62
N ASN A 639 -4.81 -2.79 -2.31
CA ASN A 639 -6.10 -2.66 -2.96
C ASN A 639 -5.96 -2.26 -4.42
N LEU A 640 -5.02 -1.38 -4.77
CA LEU A 640 -4.64 -1.14 -6.16
C LEU A 640 -3.72 -2.27 -6.62
N ILE A 641 -4.10 -2.99 -7.66
CA ILE A 641 -3.34 -4.15 -8.19
C ILE A 641 -1.86 -3.82 -8.48
N ILE A 642 -1.53 -2.54 -8.73
CA ILE A 642 -0.19 -2.03 -9.04
C ILE A 642 0.69 -1.69 -7.82
N ASN A 643 0.15 -1.67 -6.60
CA ASN A 643 0.88 -1.21 -5.42
C ASN A 643 1.59 -2.39 -4.75
N HIS A 644 2.85 -2.64 -5.14
CA HIS A 644 3.75 -3.50 -4.38
C HIS A 644 4.01 -2.88 -3.01
N ILE A 645 3.69 -3.59 -1.94
CA ILE A 645 3.88 -3.11 -0.57
C ILE A 645 5.23 -3.58 -0.07
N ARG A 646 6.05 -2.63 0.38
CA ARG A 646 7.37 -2.91 0.93
C ARG A 646 7.39 -2.97 2.46
N PHE A 647 6.46 -2.26 3.11
CA PHE A 647 6.53 -2.01 4.55
C PHE A 647 5.29 -2.48 5.30
N GLY A 648 5.51 -3.03 6.49
CA GLY A 648 4.49 -3.33 7.49
C GLY A 648 4.75 -2.58 8.80
N PHE A 649 3.83 -2.72 9.75
CA PHE A 649 3.91 -2.04 11.04
C PHE A 649 3.60 -3.01 12.17
N ILE A 650 4.49 -3.06 13.17
CA ILE A 650 4.29 -3.79 14.42
C ILE A 650 4.07 -2.80 15.56
N PHE A 651 3.26 -3.17 16.55
CA PHE A 651 3.07 -2.38 17.76
C PHE A 651 2.77 -3.25 18.99
N ASN A 652 3.09 -2.72 20.16
CA ASN A 652 2.95 -3.37 21.47
C ASN A 652 1.91 -2.63 22.32
N LYS A 653 1.13 -3.35 23.12
CA LYS A 653 0.12 -2.77 24.03
C LYS A 653 0.71 -1.99 25.20
N SER A 654 2.02 -2.07 25.41
CA SER A 654 2.75 -1.46 26.52
C SER A 654 3.55 -0.25 26.06
N ASP A 655 3.76 -0.11 24.75
CA ASP A 655 4.61 0.92 24.16
C ASP A 655 3.76 1.96 23.43
N SER A 656 4.10 3.22 23.63
CA SER A 656 3.50 4.34 22.92
C SER A 656 4.30 4.60 21.65
N ALA A 657 4.36 3.60 20.77
CA ALA A 657 5.09 3.65 19.51
C ALA A 657 4.55 2.65 18.47
N VAL A 658 4.77 2.96 17.20
CA VAL A 658 4.59 2.04 16.07
C VAL A 658 5.93 1.83 15.40
N HIS A 659 6.26 0.59 15.07
CA HIS A 659 7.53 0.25 14.45
C HIS A 659 7.31 -0.18 13.00
N LYS A 660 7.92 0.54 12.06
CA LYS A 660 7.91 0.26 10.63
C LYS A 660 8.95 -0.80 10.30
N VAL A 661 8.53 -1.87 9.62
CA VAL A 661 9.37 -3.01 9.26
C VAL A 661 9.39 -3.20 7.75
N ASP A 662 10.53 -3.63 7.22
CA ASP A 662 10.66 -4.07 5.83
C ASP A 662 10.15 -5.52 5.71
N LEU A 663 9.16 -5.75 4.84
CA LEU A 663 8.54 -7.06 4.67
C LEU A 663 9.42 -8.02 3.84
N GLU A 664 10.34 -7.49 3.04
CA GLU A 664 11.28 -8.29 2.25
C GLU A 664 12.45 -8.76 3.11
N THR A 665 13.09 -7.82 3.83
CA THR A 665 14.29 -8.15 4.61
C THR A 665 13.99 -8.58 6.05
N LEU A 666 12.73 -8.47 6.50
CA LEU A 666 12.29 -8.75 7.87
C LEU A 666 13.04 -7.93 8.95
N MET A 667 13.40 -6.69 8.63
CA MET A 667 14.19 -5.81 9.49
C MET A 667 13.37 -4.63 9.99
N LEU A 668 13.68 -4.17 11.21
CA LEU A 668 13.16 -2.91 11.75
C LEU A 668 13.78 -1.73 10.99
N LEU A 669 12.96 -0.87 10.41
CA LEU A 669 13.41 0.32 9.68
C LEU A 669 13.37 1.58 10.54
N LYS A 670 12.25 1.82 11.23
CA LYS A 670 12.01 3.06 11.97
C LYS A 670 11.01 2.83 13.10
N THR A 671 11.19 3.54 14.21
CA THR A 671 10.22 3.63 15.31
C THR A 671 9.57 5.01 15.29
N ILE A 672 8.25 5.04 15.20
CA ILE A 672 7.40 6.24 15.24
C ILE A 672 6.87 6.37 16.67
N GLY A 673 7.45 7.30 17.44
CA GLY A 673 7.03 7.53 18.83
C GLY A 673 5.69 8.28 18.91
N LEU A 674 4.77 7.76 19.71
CA LEU A 674 3.44 8.33 19.97
C LEU A 674 3.28 8.89 21.40
N HIS A 675 4.33 8.78 22.23
CA HIS A 675 4.35 9.18 23.64
C HIS A 675 3.92 10.64 23.91
N HIS A 676 4.19 11.57 22.99
CA HIS A 676 3.75 12.97 23.11
C HIS A 676 2.23 13.14 23.02
N HIS A 677 1.50 12.09 22.63
CA HIS A 677 0.04 12.11 22.46
C HIS A 677 -0.66 11.08 23.35
N SER A 678 0.05 10.51 24.33
CA SER A 678 -0.49 9.50 25.27
C SER A 678 -1.24 8.37 24.56
N CYS A 679 -0.74 7.96 23.39
CA CYS A 679 -1.41 7.01 22.53
C CYS A 679 -0.68 5.68 22.54
N VAL A 680 -1.36 4.64 23.02
CA VAL A 680 -0.95 3.26 22.80
C VAL A 680 -1.75 2.71 21.63
N PRO A 681 -1.13 2.34 20.50
CA PRO A 681 -1.85 1.94 19.29
C PRO A 681 -2.60 0.60 19.50
N GLN A 682 -3.84 0.53 19.01
CA GLN A 682 -4.68 -0.68 19.03
C GLN A 682 -4.99 -1.22 17.64
N ALA A 683 -5.28 -0.32 16.70
CA ALA A 683 -5.63 -0.65 15.33
C ALA A 683 -5.13 0.43 14.39
N MET A 684 -4.91 0.04 13.12
CA MET A 684 -4.45 0.93 12.08
C MET A 684 -5.25 0.73 10.80
N ALA A 685 -5.45 1.82 10.06
CA ALA A 685 -5.91 1.82 8.68
C ALA A 685 -5.01 2.70 7.82
N HIS A 686 -5.02 2.46 6.52
CA HIS A 686 -4.22 3.20 5.55
C HIS A 686 -5.08 3.62 4.36
N THR A 687 -4.84 4.84 3.91
CA THR A 687 -5.35 5.34 2.64
C THR A 687 -4.20 5.91 1.82
N HIS A 688 -4.21 5.58 0.53
CA HIS A 688 -3.26 6.14 -0.42
C HIS A 688 -3.65 7.55 -0.86
N LEU A 689 -4.90 7.97 -0.70
CA LEU A 689 -5.34 9.33 -1.01
C LEU A 689 -4.82 10.27 0.10
N GLY A 690 -3.92 11.18 -0.25
CA GLY A 690 -3.22 12.04 0.72
C GLY A 690 -2.15 11.34 1.56
N GLY A 691 -2.09 10.00 1.55
CA GLY A 691 -1.01 9.22 2.17
C GLY A 691 -1.03 9.28 3.70
N TYR A 692 -2.14 8.86 4.32
CA TYR A 692 -2.32 8.88 5.78
C TYR A 692 -2.47 7.49 6.37
N PHE A 693 -1.88 7.30 7.55
CA PHE A 693 -2.20 6.21 8.46
C PHE A 693 -3.08 6.73 9.59
N PHE A 694 -4.17 6.02 9.86
CA PHE A 694 -5.09 6.28 10.96
C PHE A 694 -4.79 5.30 12.06
N ILE A 695 -4.48 5.79 13.26
CA ILE A 695 -4.13 4.96 14.42
C ILE A 695 -5.20 5.15 15.48
N GLN A 696 -5.92 4.09 15.82
CA GLN A 696 -6.78 4.09 16.99
C GLN A 696 -5.95 3.90 18.25
N CYS A 697 -6.04 4.84 19.18
CA CYS A 697 -5.35 4.77 20.45
C CYS A 697 -6.19 4.02 21.50
N ARG A 698 -5.54 3.42 22.49
CA ARG A 698 -6.14 3.04 23.78
C ARG A 698 -5.94 4.19 24.75
N GLN A 699 -6.96 4.48 25.57
CA GLN A 699 -6.85 5.37 26.71
C GLN A 699 -7.30 4.61 27.97
N ASP A 700 -6.55 4.75 29.06
CA ASP A 700 -6.77 3.96 30.30
C ASP A 700 -7.88 4.53 31.20
N SER A 701 -8.44 5.71 30.87
CA SER A 701 -9.51 6.35 31.64
C SER A 701 -10.87 6.15 30.97
N PRO A 702 -11.87 5.58 31.67
CA PRO A 702 -13.22 5.38 31.13
C PRO A 702 -14.00 6.68 30.89
N ALA A 703 -13.46 7.85 31.26
CA ALA A 703 -14.12 9.15 31.13
C ALA A 703 -13.81 9.89 29.81
N SER A 704 -12.86 9.39 28.99
CA SER A 704 -12.47 10.00 27.71
C SER A 704 -12.39 8.91 26.66
N ALA A 705 -13.22 9.01 25.61
CA ALA A 705 -13.15 8.08 24.49
C ALA A 705 -11.80 8.21 23.78
N ALA A 706 -11.15 7.08 23.50
CA ALA A 706 -9.81 7.08 22.97
C ALA A 706 -9.79 7.59 21.52
N ARG A 707 -9.02 8.66 21.28
CA ARG A 707 -9.00 9.39 20.01
C ARG A 707 -8.14 8.69 18.96
N GLN A 708 -8.42 8.99 17.69
CA GLN A 708 -7.58 8.61 16.58
C GLN A 708 -6.44 9.61 16.33
N LEU A 709 -5.27 9.10 15.93
CA LEU A 709 -4.14 9.89 15.46
C LEU A 709 -3.88 9.68 13.97
N LEU A 710 -3.38 10.73 13.33
CA LEU A 710 -2.94 10.74 11.94
C LEU A 710 -1.41 10.70 11.88
N VAL A 711 -0.88 9.81 11.06
CA VAL A 711 0.55 9.72 10.73
C VAL A 711 0.72 9.87 9.22
N ASP A 712 1.64 10.71 8.80
CA ASP A 712 1.96 10.93 7.39
C ASP A 712 2.82 9.78 6.85
N SER A 713 2.40 9.19 5.72
CA SER A 713 3.03 8.00 5.16
C SER A 713 4.38 8.25 4.48
N VAL A 714 4.70 9.50 4.15
CA VAL A 714 5.96 9.89 3.50
C VAL A 714 7.03 10.18 4.55
N THR A 715 6.69 10.97 5.56
CA THR A 715 7.61 11.44 6.59
C THR A 715 7.69 10.52 7.82
N ASP A 716 6.78 9.54 7.92
CA ASP A 716 6.58 8.67 9.09
C ASP A 716 6.48 9.48 10.40
N SER A 717 5.82 10.64 10.34
CA SER A 717 5.71 11.58 11.45
C SER A 717 4.25 11.81 11.82
N VAL A 718 4.01 11.99 13.11
CA VAL A 718 2.66 12.22 13.65
C VAL A 718 2.20 13.62 13.25
N VAL A 719 1.08 13.70 12.54
CA VAL A 719 0.48 14.97 12.10
C VAL A 719 -0.35 15.57 13.22
N GLY A 720 -1.09 14.74 13.97
CA GLY A 720 -1.94 15.16 15.08
C GLY A 720 -3.19 14.29 15.24
N PRO A 721 -4.17 14.70 16.05
CA PRO A 721 -5.44 13.99 16.20
C PRO A 721 -6.32 14.09 14.94
N ASN A 722 -7.06 13.03 14.63
CA ASN A 722 -8.09 13.00 13.58
C ASN A 722 -9.41 13.62 14.11
N GLY A 723 -9.38 14.91 14.44
CA GLY A 723 -10.52 15.58 15.09
C GLY A 723 -10.94 14.88 16.39
N ASP A 724 -12.26 14.77 16.60
CA ASP A 724 -12.87 14.05 17.74
C ASP A 724 -13.32 12.62 17.36
N VAL A 725 -12.73 12.03 16.33
CA VAL A 725 -13.08 10.68 15.85
C VAL A 725 -12.51 9.60 16.78
N THR A 726 -13.33 8.59 17.07
CA THR A 726 -12.99 7.45 17.93
C THR A 726 -13.35 6.13 17.25
N GLY A 727 -12.81 5.04 17.78
CA GLY A 727 -13.10 3.68 17.32
C GLY A 727 -12.13 3.16 16.25
N THR A 728 -12.26 1.87 15.91
CA THR A 728 -11.36 1.23 14.94
C THR A 728 -11.62 1.79 13.55
N PRO A 729 -10.61 2.35 12.84
CA PRO A 729 -10.78 2.84 11.48
C PRO A 729 -10.78 1.68 10.48
N HIS A 730 -11.68 1.75 9.51
CA HIS A 730 -11.76 0.82 8.38
C HIS A 730 -11.71 1.63 7.08
N ALA A 731 -10.73 1.35 6.23
CA ALA A 731 -10.63 1.98 4.92
C ALA A 731 -11.40 1.16 3.88
N SER A 732 -12.22 1.87 3.09
CA SER A 732 -12.81 1.31 1.86
C SER A 732 -11.73 0.81 0.89
N PRO A 733 -12.02 -0.18 0.02
CA PRO A 733 -11.02 -0.73 -0.89
C PRO A 733 -10.36 0.33 -1.79
N ASP A 734 -11.10 1.31 -2.29
CA ASP A 734 -10.56 2.41 -3.09
C ASP A 734 -9.87 3.52 -2.26
N GLY A 735 -9.82 3.39 -0.93
CA GLY A 735 -9.20 4.34 -0.01
C GLY A 735 -9.96 5.65 0.19
N ARG A 736 -11.13 5.82 -0.44
CA ARG A 736 -11.90 7.09 -0.43
C ARG A 736 -12.61 7.33 0.89
N PHE A 737 -13.25 6.31 1.43
CA PHE A 737 -13.97 6.38 2.69
C PHE A 737 -13.18 5.76 3.84
N ILE A 738 -13.17 6.43 4.99
CA ILE A 738 -12.74 5.90 6.29
C ILE A 738 -13.97 5.84 7.19
N VAL A 739 -14.28 4.65 7.69
CA VAL A 739 -15.38 4.43 8.62
C VAL A 739 -14.82 3.95 9.95
N SER A 740 -15.09 4.71 11.00
CA SER A 740 -14.56 4.46 12.34
C SER A 740 -15.70 4.08 13.29
N ALA A 741 -15.56 2.91 13.93
CA ALA A 741 -16.61 2.35 14.77
C ALA A 741 -16.02 1.57 15.96
N ALA A 742 -16.78 1.48 17.05
CA ALA A 742 -16.42 0.66 18.19
C ALA A 742 -17.64 0.00 18.83
N ALA A 743 -17.40 -1.08 19.57
CA ALA A 743 -18.45 -1.83 20.25
C ALA A 743 -18.99 -1.12 21.49
N ASP A 744 -18.14 -0.34 22.16
CA ASP A 744 -18.41 0.43 23.37
C ASP A 744 -18.79 1.89 23.08
N SER A 745 -18.73 2.32 21.82
CA SER A 745 -19.15 3.65 21.38
C SER A 745 -20.48 3.56 20.63
N PRO A 746 -21.43 4.48 20.89
CA PRO A 746 -22.64 4.58 20.09
C PRO A 746 -22.42 5.34 18.78
N TRP A 747 -21.20 5.78 18.47
CA TRP A 747 -20.94 6.61 17.30
C TRP A 747 -20.26 5.82 16.18
N LEU A 748 -20.78 6.01 14.97
CA LEU A 748 -20.19 5.59 13.70
C LEU A 748 -19.80 6.85 12.93
N HIS A 749 -18.50 7.06 12.74
CA HIS A 749 -17.97 8.21 12.02
C HIS A 749 -17.67 7.83 10.57
N VAL A 750 -18.16 8.62 9.61
CA VAL A 750 -17.88 8.42 8.18
C VAL A 750 -17.14 9.63 7.63
N GLN A 751 -15.90 9.42 7.20
CA GLN A 751 -15.06 10.43 6.58
C GLN A 751 -14.78 10.07 5.13
N GLU A 752 -14.73 11.09 4.27
CA GLU A 752 -14.28 11.01 2.89
C GLU A 752 -12.92 11.69 2.76
N ILE A 753 -12.04 11.10 1.95
CA ILE A 753 -10.75 11.64 1.60
C ILE A 753 -10.80 12.04 0.14
N THR A 754 -10.63 13.33 -0.12
CA THR A 754 -10.67 13.85 -1.48
C THR A 754 -9.43 13.42 -2.27
N VAL A 755 -9.49 13.54 -3.60
CA VAL A 755 -8.32 13.34 -4.48
C VAL A 755 -7.18 14.32 -4.21
N ARG A 756 -7.41 15.40 -3.43
CA ARG A 756 -6.38 16.33 -2.96
C ARG A 756 -5.77 15.92 -1.62
N GLY A 757 -6.25 14.81 -1.02
CA GLY A 757 -5.82 14.34 0.30
C GLY A 757 -6.47 15.07 1.46
N GLU A 758 -7.55 15.82 1.24
CA GLU A 758 -8.27 16.48 2.33
C GLU A 758 -9.22 15.50 3.01
N ILE A 759 -9.15 15.40 4.33
CA ILE A 759 -10.05 14.57 5.14
C ILE A 759 -11.28 15.40 5.51
N GLN A 760 -12.45 14.93 5.11
CA GLN A 760 -13.73 15.60 5.36
C GLN A 760 -14.67 14.64 6.09
N THR A 761 -15.21 15.04 7.23
CA THR A 761 -16.30 14.28 7.88
C THR A 761 -17.58 14.47 7.08
N LEU A 762 -18.12 13.39 6.52
CA LEU A 762 -19.38 13.44 5.79
C LEU A 762 -20.56 13.54 6.75
N TYR A 763 -20.61 12.63 7.72
CA TYR A 763 -21.64 12.59 8.75
C TYR A 763 -21.24 11.63 9.88
N ASP A 764 -21.86 11.83 11.05
CA ASP A 764 -21.77 10.95 12.21
C ASP A 764 -23.15 10.33 12.48
N LEU A 765 -23.19 9.02 12.73
CA LEU A 765 -24.42 8.29 13.01
C LEU A 765 -24.38 7.74 14.43
N GLN A 766 -25.47 7.93 15.16
CA GLN A 766 -25.65 7.32 16.47
C GLN A 766 -26.30 5.93 16.32
N ILE A 767 -25.52 4.88 16.58
CA ILE A 767 -25.88 3.47 16.49
C ILE A 767 -25.86 2.87 17.90
N ASN A 768 -27.03 2.63 18.48
CA ASN A 768 -27.18 1.90 19.74
C ASN A 768 -27.76 0.52 19.43
N PRO A 769 -27.14 -0.60 19.83
CA PRO A 769 -25.82 -0.79 20.46
C PRO A 769 -24.69 -0.70 19.42
N GLY A 770 -23.51 -0.22 19.79
CA GLY A 770 -22.38 0.05 18.87
C GLY A 770 -21.97 -1.10 17.94
N ILE A 771 -21.02 -0.85 17.04
CA ILE A 771 -20.65 -1.80 15.97
C ILE A 771 -19.47 -2.67 16.38
N SER A 772 -19.60 -3.98 16.14
CA SER A 772 -18.60 -4.98 16.52
C SER A 772 -17.71 -5.45 15.36
N ASP A 773 -18.26 -5.54 14.14
CA ASP A 773 -17.52 -5.84 12.91
C ASP A 773 -18.25 -5.21 11.72
N LEU A 774 -17.55 -4.95 10.62
CA LEU A 774 -18.13 -4.41 9.40
C LEU A 774 -17.43 -4.93 8.14
N ALA A 775 -18.16 -4.93 7.02
CA ALA A 775 -17.63 -5.26 5.71
C ALA A 775 -18.10 -4.24 4.66
N PHE A 776 -17.21 -3.88 3.74
CA PHE A 776 -17.54 -3.06 2.58
C PHE A 776 -18.09 -3.94 1.46
N GLN A 777 -19.16 -3.48 0.84
CA GLN A 777 -19.75 -4.09 -0.34
C GLN A 777 -19.85 -3.02 -1.43
N ARG A 778 -19.32 -3.29 -2.62
CA ARG A 778 -19.46 -2.37 -3.74
C ARG A 778 -20.93 -2.20 -4.10
N SER A 779 -21.34 -0.97 -4.41
CA SER A 779 -22.70 -0.68 -4.88
C SER A 779 -22.97 -1.34 -6.23
N PHE A 780 -24.13 -1.96 -6.36
CA PHE A 780 -24.62 -2.58 -7.61
C PHE A 780 -25.42 -1.60 -8.48
N THR A 781 -25.75 -0.42 -7.94
CA THR A 781 -26.57 0.60 -8.60
C THR A 781 -25.73 1.77 -9.07
N GLU A 782 -24.71 2.16 -8.29
CA GLU A 782 -23.85 3.31 -8.56
C GLU A 782 -22.39 2.89 -8.65
N SER A 783 -21.68 3.35 -9.68
CA SER A 783 -20.24 3.09 -9.82
C SER A 783 -19.44 3.83 -8.74
N ASN A 784 -18.42 3.18 -8.19
CA ASN A 784 -17.45 3.76 -7.25
C ASN A 784 -18.10 4.26 -5.95
N GLN A 785 -19.15 3.57 -5.54
CA GLN A 785 -19.79 3.73 -4.24
C GLN A 785 -19.73 2.42 -3.49
N TYR A 786 -19.68 2.54 -2.17
CA TYR A 786 -19.68 1.40 -1.25
C TYR A 786 -20.85 1.50 -0.30
N ASN A 787 -21.39 0.33 0.01
CA ASN A 787 -22.28 0.11 1.14
C ASN A 787 -21.49 -0.58 2.25
N ILE A 788 -21.94 -0.40 3.48
CA ILE A 788 -21.41 -1.11 4.64
C ILE A 788 -22.51 -2.02 5.19
N TYR A 789 -22.12 -3.24 5.51
CA TYR A 789 -22.89 -4.12 6.39
C TYR A 789 -22.13 -4.22 7.72
N ALA A 790 -22.81 -3.95 8.82
CA ALA A 790 -22.20 -3.91 10.14
C ALA A 790 -22.98 -4.77 11.15
N ALA A 791 -22.22 -5.53 11.96
CA ALA A 791 -22.75 -6.37 13.01
C ALA A 791 -22.84 -5.56 14.31
N LEU A 792 -24.05 -5.47 14.86
CA LEU A 792 -24.30 -4.78 16.12
C LEU A 792 -23.75 -5.60 17.30
N HIS A 793 -23.28 -4.90 18.35
CA HIS A 793 -22.56 -5.54 19.45
C HIS A 793 -23.45 -6.45 20.31
N THR A 794 -24.67 -5.99 20.64
CA THR A 794 -25.61 -6.76 21.48
C THR A 794 -26.90 -7.15 20.76
N GLU A 795 -27.14 -6.65 19.57
CA GLU A 795 -28.36 -6.94 18.80
C GLU A 795 -28.10 -8.00 17.71
N PRO A 796 -29.10 -8.85 17.43
CA PRO A 796 -28.98 -9.84 16.36
C PRO A 796 -29.14 -9.22 14.97
N ASP A 797 -29.68 -8.02 14.86
CA ASP A 797 -29.90 -7.39 13.57
C ASP A 797 -28.58 -6.93 12.92
N LEU A 798 -28.58 -6.81 11.59
CA LEU A 798 -27.47 -6.22 10.84
C LEU A 798 -27.84 -4.85 10.32
N LEU A 799 -26.93 -3.91 10.51
CA LEU A 799 -27.01 -2.58 9.94
C LEU A 799 -26.55 -2.62 8.48
N PHE A 800 -27.29 -1.94 7.62
CA PHE A 800 -26.91 -1.63 6.24
C PHE A 800 -26.81 -0.11 6.09
N LEU A 801 -25.71 0.40 5.52
CA LEU A 801 -25.46 1.82 5.32
C LEU A 801 -24.95 2.09 3.91
N GLU A 802 -25.61 2.99 3.18
CA GLU A 802 -25.12 3.53 1.91
C GLU A 802 -24.21 4.75 2.19
N LEU A 803 -22.93 4.66 1.82
CA LEU A 803 -21.94 5.67 2.21
C LEU A 803 -22.11 7.03 1.54
N SER A 804 -22.63 7.06 0.31
CA SER A 804 -22.84 8.31 -0.43
C SER A 804 -24.01 9.13 0.12
N THR A 805 -25.07 8.47 0.58
CA THR A 805 -26.33 9.11 0.95
C THR A 805 -26.54 9.18 2.46
N GLY A 806 -25.81 8.40 3.24
CA GLY A 806 -26.06 8.20 4.67
C GLY A 806 -27.33 7.40 4.96
N LYS A 807 -27.93 6.77 3.95
CA LYS A 807 -29.19 6.03 4.12
C LYS A 807 -28.93 4.73 4.89
N VAL A 808 -29.64 4.60 6.01
CA VAL A 808 -29.55 3.45 6.91
C VAL A 808 -30.73 2.50 6.69
N GLY A 809 -30.45 1.19 6.71
CA GLY A 809 -31.41 0.11 6.76
C GLY A 809 -31.03 -0.93 7.81
N MET A 810 -32.00 -1.77 8.19
CA MET A 810 -31.80 -2.85 9.15
C MET A 810 -32.29 -4.16 8.56
N LEU A 811 -31.42 -5.18 8.56
CA LEU A 811 -31.75 -6.56 8.26
C LEU A 811 -32.14 -7.27 9.56
N LYS A 812 -33.42 -7.63 9.66
CA LYS A 812 -34.03 -8.24 10.85
C LYS A 812 -34.18 -9.75 10.71
N ASN A 813 -34.66 -10.40 11.77
CA ASN A 813 -34.95 -11.85 11.84
C ASN A 813 -33.71 -12.75 11.80
N LEU A 814 -32.58 -12.22 12.25
CA LEU A 814 -31.38 -13.01 12.46
C LEU A 814 -31.42 -13.61 13.87
N LYS A 815 -30.80 -14.79 14.04
CA LYS A 815 -30.63 -15.39 15.37
C LYS A 815 -29.56 -14.67 16.18
N GLU A 816 -29.56 -14.91 17.48
CA GLU A 816 -28.56 -14.36 18.39
C GLU A 816 -27.13 -14.66 17.92
N PRO A 817 -26.19 -13.73 18.12
CA PRO A 817 -24.79 -13.95 17.82
C PRO A 817 -24.26 -15.17 18.62
N PRO A 818 -23.21 -15.85 18.14
CA PRO A 818 -22.64 -17.00 18.83
C PRO A 818 -22.36 -16.74 20.32
N THR A 819 -22.99 -17.53 21.20
CA THR A 819 -22.78 -17.46 22.65
C THR A 819 -21.61 -18.34 23.06
N GLY A 820 -20.57 -17.72 23.60
CA GLY A 820 -19.39 -18.35 24.18
C GLY A 820 -18.49 -17.27 24.76
N PRO A 821 -17.39 -17.60 25.47
CA PRO A 821 -16.37 -16.58 25.67
C PRO A 821 -16.04 -16.02 24.28
N ALA A 822 -15.99 -14.69 24.12
CA ALA A 822 -15.33 -14.12 22.95
C ALA A 822 -14.03 -14.91 22.82
N GLN A 823 -13.87 -15.69 21.74
CA GLN A 823 -12.77 -16.65 21.63
C GLN A 823 -11.52 -15.95 22.13
N PRO A 824 -10.73 -16.57 23.05
CA PRO A 824 -9.75 -15.83 23.83
C PRO A 824 -8.80 -15.01 22.95
N TRP A 825 -8.63 -15.43 21.68
CA TRP A 825 -7.89 -14.87 20.55
C TRP A 825 -8.34 -13.49 20.01
N GLY A 826 -9.39 -12.86 20.55
CA GLY A 826 -9.65 -11.41 20.38
C GLY A 826 -10.43 -10.95 19.15
N GLY A 827 -11.30 -11.80 18.57
CA GLY A 827 -12.21 -11.44 17.47
C GLY A 827 -13.59 -10.94 17.92
N ALA A 828 -14.31 -10.27 17.01
CA ALA A 828 -15.71 -9.90 17.23
C ALA A 828 -16.58 -11.16 17.43
N ARG A 829 -17.59 -11.07 18.31
CA ARG A 829 -18.52 -12.19 18.56
C ARG A 829 -19.27 -12.61 17.29
N ARG A 830 -19.57 -11.63 16.44
CA ARG A 830 -20.22 -11.81 15.16
C ARG A 830 -19.41 -11.09 14.09
N ILE A 831 -18.95 -11.85 13.12
CA ILE A 831 -18.21 -11.32 11.97
C ILE A 831 -19.12 -11.14 10.77
N ILE A 832 -18.70 -10.29 9.83
CA ILE A 832 -19.28 -10.19 8.49
C ILE A 832 -18.16 -10.38 7.48
N ARG A 833 -18.35 -11.31 6.53
CA ARG A 833 -17.38 -11.54 5.46
C ARG A 833 -18.08 -11.45 4.11
N ASP A 834 -17.55 -10.60 3.25
CA ASP A 834 -17.99 -10.44 1.86
C ASP A 834 -17.43 -11.54 0.97
N SER A 835 -18.02 -11.71 -0.22
CA SER A 835 -17.57 -12.66 -1.25
C SER A 835 -16.55 -12.05 -2.21
N GLY A 836 -15.66 -11.18 -1.69
CA GLY A 836 -14.61 -10.54 -2.45
C GLY A 836 -15.12 -9.55 -3.49
N LEU A 837 -14.24 -9.20 -4.43
CA LEU A 837 -14.41 -8.09 -5.36
C LEU A 837 -15.69 -8.14 -6.21
N PHE A 838 -15.95 -9.31 -6.79
CA PHE A 838 -17.15 -9.60 -7.57
C PHE A 838 -18.23 -10.30 -6.73
N GLY A 839 -18.03 -10.36 -5.42
CA GLY A 839 -18.98 -10.94 -4.50
C GLY A 839 -20.27 -10.14 -4.46
N GLN A 840 -21.41 -10.83 -4.44
CA GLN A 840 -22.71 -10.23 -4.11
C GLN A 840 -23.31 -10.77 -2.82
N TYR A 841 -22.61 -11.70 -2.17
CA TYR A 841 -23.06 -12.34 -0.97
C TYR A 841 -22.18 -11.95 0.21
N LEU A 842 -22.80 -11.80 1.37
CA LEU A 842 -22.10 -11.70 2.64
C LEU A 842 -22.52 -12.86 3.53
N LEU A 843 -21.60 -13.34 4.35
CA LEU A 843 -21.84 -14.38 5.33
C LEU A 843 -21.64 -13.84 6.74
N THR A 844 -22.58 -14.17 7.63
CA THR A 844 -22.46 -13.88 9.05
C THR A 844 -22.90 -15.09 9.89
N PRO A 845 -22.15 -15.48 10.92
CA PRO A 845 -22.54 -16.58 11.80
C PRO A 845 -23.53 -16.14 12.89
N ALA A 846 -24.29 -17.11 13.38
CA ALA A 846 -25.15 -17.03 14.56
C ALA A 846 -24.95 -18.29 15.42
N GLN A 847 -25.62 -18.37 16.57
CA GLN A 847 -25.38 -19.41 17.60
C GLN A 847 -25.29 -20.86 17.08
N GLU A 848 -26.19 -21.28 16.21
CA GLU A 848 -26.19 -22.63 15.62
C GLU A 848 -26.53 -22.61 14.11
N SER A 849 -26.18 -21.52 13.43
CA SER A 849 -26.53 -21.31 12.03
C SER A 849 -25.62 -20.27 11.37
N LEU A 850 -25.62 -20.25 10.05
CA LEU A 850 -25.00 -19.19 9.26
C LEU A 850 -26.05 -18.52 8.39
N PHE A 851 -25.97 -17.20 8.27
CA PHE A 851 -26.84 -16.42 7.41
C PHE A 851 -26.05 -15.93 6.19
N LEU A 852 -26.60 -16.21 5.02
CA LEU A 852 -26.16 -15.64 3.76
C LEU A 852 -27.06 -14.46 3.41
N ILE A 853 -26.45 -13.35 3.03
CA ILE A 853 -27.10 -12.09 2.72
C ILE A 853 -26.86 -11.79 1.25
N ASN A 854 -27.90 -11.38 0.52
CA ASN A 854 -27.77 -10.89 -0.84
C ASN A 854 -27.54 -9.38 -0.82
N GLY A 855 -26.31 -8.95 -1.06
CA GLY A 855 -25.90 -7.55 -1.06
C GLY A 855 -26.46 -6.74 -2.24
N ARG A 856 -26.90 -7.40 -3.33
CA ARG A 856 -27.58 -6.72 -4.44
C ARG A 856 -29.01 -6.33 -4.09
N GLN A 857 -29.70 -7.18 -3.34
CA GLN A 857 -31.11 -6.99 -2.98
C GLN A 857 -31.28 -6.37 -1.58
N ASN A 858 -30.22 -6.31 -0.77
CA ASN A 858 -30.26 -5.94 0.64
C ASN A 858 -31.25 -6.81 1.43
N THR A 859 -31.24 -8.13 1.17
CA THR A 859 -32.15 -9.09 1.80
C THR A 859 -31.41 -10.30 2.35
N LEU A 860 -32.00 -10.95 3.36
CA LEU A 860 -31.54 -12.27 3.77
C LEU A 860 -31.81 -13.28 2.66
N ARG A 861 -30.76 -14.00 2.22
CA ARG A 861 -30.86 -15.02 1.19
C ARG A 861 -31.33 -16.34 1.77
N CYS A 862 -30.66 -16.81 2.83
CA CYS A 862 -30.98 -18.08 3.48
C CYS A 862 -30.24 -18.25 4.80
N GLU A 863 -30.70 -19.23 5.57
CA GLU A 863 -30.09 -19.72 6.81
C GLU A 863 -29.60 -21.15 6.61
N VAL A 864 -28.34 -21.42 6.90
CA VAL A 864 -27.76 -22.77 6.96
C VAL A 864 -27.68 -23.19 8.43
N SER A 865 -28.58 -24.09 8.83
CA SER A 865 -28.71 -24.54 10.23
C SER A 865 -27.69 -25.62 10.62
N GLY A 866 -27.47 -25.80 11.92
CA GLY A 866 -26.67 -26.92 12.46
C GLY A 866 -25.17 -26.67 12.45
N ILE A 867 -24.73 -25.41 12.35
CA ILE A 867 -23.31 -25.03 12.32
C ILE A 867 -22.98 -24.24 13.59
N LYS A 868 -22.11 -24.78 14.44
CA LYS A 868 -21.64 -24.13 15.68
C LYS A 868 -20.21 -23.61 15.53
N GLY A 869 -19.88 -22.49 16.16
CA GLY A 869 -18.50 -21.98 16.19
C GLY A 869 -17.92 -21.43 14.88
N GLY A 870 -18.76 -21.13 13.87
CA GLY A 870 -18.35 -20.66 12.53
C GLY A 870 -17.86 -19.20 12.45
N THR A 871 -17.09 -18.73 13.42
CA THR A 871 -16.58 -17.34 13.52
C THR A 871 -15.30 -17.10 12.72
N THR A 872 -14.69 -18.13 12.15
CA THR A 872 -13.58 -18.01 11.21
C THR A 872 -14.07 -18.39 9.82
N VAL A 873 -14.09 -17.42 8.91
CA VAL A 873 -14.66 -17.57 7.57
C VAL A 873 -13.73 -16.93 6.55
N VAL A 874 -13.52 -17.63 5.43
CA VAL A 874 -12.74 -17.16 4.29
C VAL A 874 -13.57 -17.34 3.02
N TRP A 875 -13.59 -16.29 2.19
CA TRP A 875 -14.09 -16.40 0.83
C TRP A 875 -12.98 -16.88 -0.10
N VAL A 876 -13.30 -17.87 -0.93
CA VAL A 876 -12.46 -18.29 -2.05
C VAL A 876 -13.23 -18.06 -3.33
N GLY A 877 -12.79 -17.04 -4.06
CA GLY A 877 -13.37 -16.55 -5.29
C GLY A 877 -12.32 -16.50 -6.39
N GLU A 878 -12.60 -16.91 -7.62
CA GLU A 878 -11.87 -16.36 -8.75
C GLU A 878 -12.10 -14.83 -8.74
N VAL A 879 -11.01 -14.08 -8.73
CA VAL A 879 -11.03 -12.60 -8.70
C VAL A 879 -10.30 -12.07 -9.90
#